data_AF-A0A7Y9BPF0-F1
#
_entry.id   AF-A0A7Y9BPF0-F1
#
_cell.length_a   1.000
_cell.length_b   1.000
_cell.length_c   1.000
_cell.angle_alpha   90.00
_cell.angle_beta   90.00
_cell.angle_gamma   90.00
#
_symmetry.space_group_name_H-M   'P 1'
#
loop_
_entity.id
_entity.type
_entity.pdbx_description
1 polymer ?
#
loop_
_entity_poly.entity_id
_entity_poly.type
_entity_poly.pdbx_seq_one_letter_code
_entity_poly.pdbx_strand_id
1 'polypeptide(L)'
;MFVLRGSDALAGVRAARPTTPGPAHPAAAPGLPALPPAASGAAASAATGTGTGTGTADPAATGIAPGAGGQVVQVVAHPDDDLYFMNPDLRYSLAAGHRVTTVYLTSGEADGINAGAAKQATTPPDKPAYAEARQNGIRAAYAKMATGDRAGAWKRTTVPTKGGGHAEVDVLVARPEVNLVWLQLREAGTVYEAVPESLRGLWDGKAARLESVLASGSPVKQRFSYTKEQVVQTLVGVLEQYKPTTVRSQDPTPGRYPDTKKYTDHQDHFYGARFVQAALAAYAERVTDRPHFAVQNYIGYFNGSLPGNLAADEAKEKLDIMGIYAWIDRQNHCGSTAGCGDLKVADRPEGNNWTSSINYARGSGTSWLTSDKEHGLWAFKALDGQVAVWHRAGLLGPWTGPRLLPGTGMDPGVSAVTLGDGRIAVFTTRTSFGARAADYRREVVYAVQKRPGTEEFGDWQSLGTPETADENWTSDISAPAVSVDGGGQLAAYVRDGAYTLRGRVQRADGSWGPWEQHGGTDLHGTPATATDAAGRRMVFAATTRSVTAWVQPKPGAPLGPAAPTGLPDTTLPLTVEGREGGVRMWFRKPGSGDVRTTLFTAEEKPGSPTGSSTTALTTGPVTDLGGLQGFGAVAAGGHVLAGRAAGGQLGSDLGRGRPWARSPLMFVGAPSAAVTGTPNGRNTVSLAVVGLDARLYVTSSPGGENTEKTETADKTQKAEETGKTRKAGKTEKAGKSGKAEKTGQSGQSGQSGQTYLTPWQRIGDGGGPAVAPRATRP
;
A
#
# COMPACT_ATOMS: atom_id res chain seq x y z
N MET A 1 0.86 -27.16 -42.02
CA MET A 1 -0.32 -26.27 -42.17
C MET A 1 -0.82 -25.99 -40.77
N PHE A 2 -1.14 -24.73 -40.45
CA PHE A 2 -1.27 -24.07 -39.12
C PHE A 2 0.01 -23.40 -38.61
N VAL A 3 0.01 -22.07 -38.75
CA VAL A 3 1.05 -21.10 -38.44
C VAL A 3 0.40 -19.97 -37.64
N LEU A 4 1.10 -19.55 -36.57
CA LEU A 4 0.89 -18.33 -35.81
C LEU A 4 0.95 -17.07 -36.71
N ARG A 5 -0.03 -16.18 -36.60
CA ARG A 5 0.16 -14.73 -36.78
C ARG A 5 -0.83 -13.96 -35.90
N GLY A 6 -0.30 -12.97 -35.18
CA GLY A 6 -1.07 -12.08 -34.32
C GLY A 6 -0.22 -10.94 -33.76
N SER A 7 0.62 -10.33 -34.60
CA SER A 7 1.19 -8.99 -34.40
C SER A 7 1.28 -8.35 -35.79
N ASP A 8 0.36 -7.43 -36.10
CA ASP A 8 0.67 -6.07 -36.55
C ASP A 8 -0.57 -5.27 -36.97
N ALA A 9 -0.58 -4.02 -36.48
CA ALA A 9 -1.07 -2.77 -37.07
C ALA A 9 -2.44 -2.69 -37.78
N LEU A 10 -3.34 -1.89 -37.18
CA LEU A 10 -4.33 -1.10 -37.91
C LEU A 10 -3.77 0.32 -38.13
N ALA A 11 -3.56 0.69 -39.38
CA ALA A 11 -3.54 2.08 -39.81
C ALA A 11 -4.30 2.22 -41.13
N GLY A 12 -5.26 3.15 -41.19
CA GLY A 12 -5.73 3.71 -42.46
C GLY A 12 -7.19 4.15 -42.54
N VAL A 13 -7.58 5.24 -41.87
CA VAL A 13 -8.47 6.25 -42.50
C VAL A 13 -7.95 7.65 -42.15
N ARG A 14 -7.82 8.46 -43.21
CA ARG A 14 -7.24 9.81 -43.26
C ARG A 14 -8.02 10.85 -42.44
N ALA A 15 -7.28 11.71 -41.73
CA ALA A 15 -7.66 13.10 -41.54
C ALA A 15 -6.36 13.96 -41.51
N ALA A 16 -6.36 15.04 -42.28
CA ALA A 16 -5.21 15.86 -42.61
C ALA A 16 -4.56 16.55 -41.39
N ARG A 17 -3.23 16.70 -41.42
CA ARG A 17 -2.51 17.69 -40.60
C ARG A 17 -1.66 18.60 -41.49
N PRO A 18 -1.50 19.89 -41.13
CA PRO A 18 -0.77 20.86 -41.94
C PRO A 18 0.74 20.72 -41.77
N THR A 19 1.43 20.99 -42.86
CA THR A 19 2.88 21.05 -43.03
C THR A 19 3.51 22.25 -42.33
N THR A 20 4.64 22.04 -41.64
CA THR A 20 5.75 23.02 -41.62
C THR A 20 7.09 22.27 -41.58
N PRO A 21 8.13 22.73 -42.31
CA PRO A 21 9.36 21.99 -42.52
C PRO A 21 10.46 22.36 -41.51
N GLY A 22 11.33 21.40 -41.20
CA GLY A 22 12.66 21.66 -40.62
C GLY A 22 13.75 21.51 -41.69
N PRO A 23 14.92 22.16 -41.54
CA PRO A 23 16.14 21.83 -42.27
C PRO A 23 17.02 20.88 -41.40
N ALA A 24 17.41 19.71 -41.89
CA ALA A 24 18.53 19.39 -42.80
C ALA A 24 19.82 18.96 -42.05
N HIS A 25 20.15 17.67 -42.18
CA HIS A 25 21.45 17.07 -41.86
C HIS A 25 22.52 17.46 -42.89
N PRO A 26 23.82 17.24 -42.57
CA PRO A 26 24.60 16.17 -43.24
C PRO A 26 25.56 15.48 -42.25
N ALA A 27 26.41 14.49 -42.56
CA ALA A 27 26.44 13.27 -43.39
C ALA A 27 27.80 12.57 -43.05
N ALA A 28 27.84 11.22 -43.04
CA ALA A 28 28.94 10.21 -43.28
C ALA A 28 30.46 10.59 -43.14
N ALA A 29 31.46 9.76 -42.77
CA ALA A 29 31.75 8.34 -42.44
C ALA A 29 33.28 8.26 -42.02
N PRO A 30 34.07 7.16 -42.16
CA PRO A 30 34.16 5.85 -41.44
C PRO A 30 35.58 5.51 -40.85
N GLY A 31 35.75 4.36 -40.16
CA GLY A 31 37.05 3.62 -40.07
C GLY A 31 37.55 3.10 -38.69
N LEU A 32 37.79 1.79 -38.58
CA LEU A 32 38.31 0.94 -37.47
C LEU A 32 39.85 1.10 -37.22
N PRO A 33 40.57 0.51 -36.20
CA PRO A 33 40.37 -0.82 -35.56
C PRO A 33 40.72 -0.99 -34.04
N ALA A 34 40.63 -2.25 -33.57
CA ALA A 34 40.79 -2.78 -32.20
C ALA A 34 42.24 -2.99 -31.71
N LEU A 35 42.45 -3.09 -30.38
CA LEU A 35 43.37 -3.97 -29.58
C LEU A 35 43.33 -3.63 -28.04
N PRO A 36 43.90 -4.42 -27.09
CA PRO A 36 43.18 -5.02 -25.94
C PRO A 36 43.62 -4.46 -24.52
N PRO A 37 43.27 -5.09 -23.36
CA PRO A 37 43.05 -4.40 -22.08
C PRO A 37 44.31 -4.25 -21.20
N ALA A 38 44.30 -3.23 -20.33
CA ALA A 38 45.27 -3.09 -19.24
C ALA A 38 44.60 -3.36 -17.89
N ALA A 39 45.12 -4.38 -17.21
CA ALA A 39 44.85 -4.69 -15.82
C ALA A 39 45.45 -3.62 -14.89
N SER A 40 44.79 -3.34 -13.77
CA SER A 40 45.46 -2.93 -12.53
C SER A 40 44.67 -3.48 -11.35
N GLY A 41 45.28 -4.46 -10.69
CA GLY A 41 44.89 -4.89 -9.36
C GLY A 41 45.62 -4.09 -8.28
N ALA A 42 45.25 -4.41 -7.04
CA ALA A 42 45.83 -4.06 -5.73
C ALA A 42 44.87 -3.20 -4.90
N ALA A 43 44.69 -3.40 -3.61
CA ALA A 43 45.06 -4.50 -2.71
C ALA A 43 44.27 -4.24 -1.41
N ALA A 44 43.82 -5.31 -0.77
CA ALA A 44 43.35 -5.27 0.60
C ALA A 44 44.52 -4.84 1.51
N SER A 45 44.26 -3.89 2.41
CA SER A 45 45.12 -3.66 3.58
C SER A 45 44.31 -3.94 4.83
N ALA A 46 44.67 -5.06 5.46
CA ALA A 46 44.39 -5.31 6.87
C ALA A 46 45.26 -4.36 7.71
N ALA A 47 44.66 -3.74 8.72
CA ALA A 47 45.39 -3.12 9.82
C ALA A 47 44.78 -3.61 11.13
N THR A 48 45.47 -4.55 11.76
CA THR A 48 45.36 -4.89 13.17
C THR A 48 45.96 -3.74 13.99
N GLY A 49 45.17 -3.19 14.90
CA GLY A 49 45.61 -2.23 15.91
C GLY A 49 44.83 -2.42 17.20
N THR A 50 45.41 -3.20 18.11
CA THR A 50 44.97 -3.34 19.51
C THR A 50 45.18 -2.04 20.27
N GLY A 51 44.11 -1.49 20.84
CA GLY A 51 44.17 -0.36 21.77
C GLY A 51 42.95 -0.37 22.68
N THR A 52 43.16 -0.82 23.92
CA THR A 52 42.21 -0.76 25.03
C THR A 52 41.90 0.68 25.41
N GLY A 53 40.63 1.06 25.36
CA GLY A 53 40.13 2.34 25.85
C GLY A 53 38.67 2.23 26.23
N THR A 54 38.41 2.06 27.52
CA THR A 54 37.09 2.13 28.16
C THR A 54 36.50 3.55 28.00
N GLY A 55 35.33 3.66 27.39
CA GLY A 55 34.61 4.93 27.24
C GLY A 55 33.17 4.72 26.79
N THR A 56 32.30 4.42 27.75
CA THR A 56 30.84 4.68 27.78
C THR A 56 30.10 4.73 26.44
N ALA A 57 29.53 3.60 26.04
CA ALA A 57 28.43 3.54 25.08
C ALA A 57 27.15 4.07 25.74
N ASP A 58 26.48 5.00 25.04
CA ASP A 58 25.18 5.56 25.37
C ASP A 58 24.09 4.46 25.35
N PRO A 59 23.33 4.21 26.43
CA PRO A 59 22.26 3.23 26.44
C PRO A 59 20.91 3.94 26.24
N ALA A 60 20.44 4.06 25.00
CA ALA A 60 19.05 4.43 24.72
C ALA A 60 18.52 3.86 23.38
N ALA A 61 18.64 2.54 23.22
CA ALA A 61 17.80 1.78 22.29
C ALA A 61 16.94 0.82 23.12
N THR A 62 15.80 1.30 23.63
CA THR A 62 14.85 0.45 24.34
C THR A 62 14.15 -0.49 23.35
N GLY A 63 14.67 -1.72 23.33
CA GLY A 63 14.16 -2.98 22.79
C GLY A 63 12.76 -3.04 22.20
N ILE A 64 12.71 -3.05 20.87
CA ILE A 64 11.88 -4.02 20.15
C ILE A 64 12.87 -5.10 19.69
N ALA A 65 12.77 -6.30 20.28
CA ALA A 65 13.63 -7.41 19.87
C ALA A 65 13.44 -7.71 18.37
N PRO A 66 14.51 -8.03 17.62
CA PRO A 66 14.37 -8.66 16.30
C PRO A 66 13.53 -9.94 16.49
N GLY A 67 12.37 -10.04 15.83
CA GLY A 67 11.54 -11.24 15.88
C GLY A 67 10.30 -11.22 16.79
N ALA A 68 9.78 -10.05 17.21
CA ALA A 68 8.49 -9.97 17.88
C ALA A 68 7.27 -10.16 16.94
N GLY A 69 7.12 -11.37 16.40
CA GLY A 69 5.83 -12.09 16.39
C GLY A 69 4.91 -12.09 15.17
N GLY A 70 5.28 -11.48 14.03
CA GLY A 70 4.45 -11.53 12.82
C GLY A 70 4.67 -12.83 12.02
N GLN A 71 3.59 -13.56 11.71
CA GLN A 71 3.60 -14.70 10.79
C GLN A 71 2.80 -14.36 9.53
N VAL A 72 3.52 -14.32 8.40
CA VAL A 72 2.96 -13.99 7.09
C VAL A 72 2.65 -15.29 6.36
N VAL A 73 1.38 -15.47 5.97
CA VAL A 73 0.99 -16.46 4.96
C VAL A 73 0.63 -15.72 3.69
N GLN A 74 1.21 -16.09 2.56
CA GLN A 74 0.85 -15.54 1.27
C GLN A 74 0.32 -16.65 0.37
N VAL A 75 -0.78 -16.39 -0.31
CA VAL A 75 -1.42 -17.37 -1.19
C VAL A 75 -1.54 -16.76 -2.59
N VAL A 76 -0.95 -17.43 -3.56
CA VAL A 76 -0.92 -17.01 -4.97
C VAL A 76 -1.32 -18.15 -5.89
N ALA A 77 -1.79 -17.81 -7.09
CA ALA A 77 -2.20 -18.78 -8.07
C ALA A 77 -1.02 -19.57 -8.63
N HIS A 78 0.02 -18.88 -9.15
CA HIS A 78 1.13 -19.48 -9.88
C HIS A 78 2.50 -19.21 -9.25
N PRO A 79 3.51 -20.06 -9.56
CA PRO A 79 4.90 -19.81 -9.19
C PRO A 79 5.49 -18.63 -9.98
N ASP A 80 5.48 -17.42 -9.43
CA ASP A 80 6.12 -16.16 -9.91
C ASP A 80 5.28 -14.94 -9.48
N ASP A 81 3.99 -15.15 -9.28
CA ASP A 81 3.01 -14.13 -8.89
C ASP A 81 3.45 -13.32 -7.66
N ASP A 82 4.03 -13.97 -6.66
CA ASP A 82 4.53 -13.29 -5.47
C ASP A 82 5.82 -12.50 -5.74
N LEU A 83 6.67 -13.00 -6.64
CA LEU A 83 7.86 -12.29 -7.10
C LEU A 83 7.50 -11.06 -7.96
N TYR A 84 6.44 -11.13 -8.78
CA TYR A 84 5.99 -10.01 -9.60
C TYR A 84 5.07 -9.04 -8.86
N PHE A 85 4.18 -9.49 -8.00
CA PHE A 85 3.09 -8.64 -7.49
C PHE A 85 3.18 -8.35 -5.99
N MET A 86 3.93 -9.16 -5.22
CA MET A 86 4.09 -8.95 -3.77
C MET A 86 5.48 -8.46 -3.36
N ASN A 87 6.51 -8.58 -4.21
CA ASN A 87 7.80 -7.92 -3.98
C ASN A 87 7.72 -6.42 -4.29
N PRO A 88 8.34 -5.54 -3.47
CA PRO A 88 9.22 -5.75 -2.30
C PRO A 88 8.74 -6.39 -1.01
N ASP A 89 7.44 -6.35 -0.70
CA ASP A 89 6.95 -6.70 0.64
C ASP A 89 7.34 -8.14 1.05
N LEU A 90 7.43 -9.07 0.10
CA LEU A 90 7.98 -10.41 0.31
C LEU A 90 9.45 -10.38 0.74
N ARG A 91 10.35 -9.82 -0.09
CA ARG A 91 11.78 -9.83 0.24
C ARG A 91 12.11 -9.07 1.52
N TYR A 92 11.37 -8.00 1.82
CA TYR A 92 11.55 -7.27 3.08
C TYR A 92 11.16 -8.12 4.29
N SER A 93 10.07 -8.90 4.19
CA SER A 93 9.71 -9.86 5.24
C SER A 93 10.80 -10.89 5.46
N LEU A 94 11.38 -11.45 4.39
CA LEU A 94 12.47 -12.44 4.46
C LEU A 94 13.76 -11.85 5.06
N ALA A 95 14.18 -10.68 4.58
CA ALA A 95 15.38 -9.99 5.03
C ALA A 95 15.28 -9.56 6.50
N ALA A 96 14.09 -9.15 6.95
CA ALA A 96 13.82 -8.82 8.35
C ALA A 96 13.65 -10.05 9.27
N GLY A 97 13.66 -11.27 8.72
CA GLY A 97 13.54 -12.51 9.49
C GLY A 97 12.13 -12.82 9.97
N HIS A 98 11.09 -12.31 9.30
CA HIS A 98 9.72 -12.73 9.56
C HIS A 98 9.49 -14.18 9.11
N ARG A 99 8.59 -14.89 9.82
CA ARG A 99 8.09 -16.19 9.36
C ARG A 99 7.23 -15.96 8.12
N VAL A 100 7.61 -16.59 7.01
CA VAL A 100 6.90 -16.47 5.72
C VAL A 100 6.58 -17.86 5.20
N THR A 101 5.31 -18.12 4.97
CA THR A 101 4.83 -19.31 4.26
C THR A 101 4.13 -18.89 2.98
N THR A 102 4.59 -19.40 1.84
CA THR A 102 3.99 -19.13 0.53
C THR A 102 3.28 -20.35 0.01
N VAL A 103 2.00 -20.19 -0.33
CA VAL A 103 1.14 -21.24 -0.85
C VAL A 103 0.88 -20.95 -2.32
N TYR A 104 1.24 -21.91 -3.17
CA TYR A 104 0.93 -21.89 -4.59
C TYR A 104 -0.26 -22.82 -4.84
N LEU A 105 -1.35 -22.25 -5.36
CA LEU A 105 -2.58 -23.00 -5.61
C LEU A 105 -2.40 -23.99 -6.76
N THR A 106 -1.90 -23.52 -7.90
CA THR A 106 -1.69 -24.36 -9.09
C THR A 106 -0.24 -24.80 -9.23
N SER A 107 0.00 -25.79 -10.07
CA SER A 107 1.36 -26.22 -10.42
C SER A 107 2.09 -25.26 -11.35
N GLY A 108 1.38 -24.28 -11.92
CA GLY A 108 1.95 -23.37 -12.91
C GLY A 108 2.39 -24.06 -14.20
N GLU A 109 1.76 -25.18 -14.57
CA GLU A 109 2.22 -26.00 -15.68
C GLU A 109 1.90 -25.42 -17.07
N ALA A 110 1.06 -24.39 -17.17
CA ALA A 110 0.63 -23.73 -18.40
C ALA A 110 0.46 -24.69 -19.60
N ASP A 111 1.18 -24.44 -20.71
CA ASP A 111 1.26 -25.30 -21.89
C ASP A 111 2.34 -26.41 -21.81
N GLY A 112 3.15 -26.44 -20.75
CA GLY A 112 4.25 -27.40 -20.55
C GLY A 112 5.56 -27.10 -21.29
N ILE A 113 5.69 -25.97 -21.99
CA ILE A 113 6.88 -25.67 -22.81
C ILE A 113 7.89 -24.83 -22.00
N ASN A 114 8.97 -25.42 -21.51
CA ASN A 114 10.04 -24.69 -20.82
C ASN A 114 11.11 -24.14 -21.79
N ALA A 115 10.77 -23.09 -22.55
CA ALA A 115 11.70 -22.49 -23.50
C ALA A 115 11.44 -21.00 -23.73
N GLY A 116 12.52 -20.27 -24.03
CA GLY A 116 12.43 -18.91 -24.57
C GLY A 116 11.86 -18.89 -25.99
N ALA A 117 11.51 -17.70 -26.48
CA ALA A 117 10.76 -17.46 -27.71
C ALA A 117 11.37 -18.14 -28.94
N ALA A 118 12.70 -18.15 -29.06
CA ALA A 118 13.41 -18.75 -30.18
C ALA A 118 13.25 -20.29 -30.28
N LYS A 119 12.97 -20.97 -29.16
CA LYS A 119 12.85 -22.45 -29.11
C LYS A 119 11.44 -22.92 -28.76
N GLN A 120 10.51 -22.02 -28.48
CA GLN A 120 9.16 -22.37 -28.03
C GLN A 120 8.43 -23.27 -29.04
N ALA A 121 8.49 -22.95 -30.33
CA ALA A 121 7.79 -23.71 -31.38
C ALA A 121 8.35 -25.13 -31.62
N THR A 122 9.58 -25.41 -31.18
CA THR A 122 10.26 -26.70 -31.41
C THR A 122 10.44 -27.52 -30.14
N THR A 123 10.15 -26.95 -28.97
CA THR A 123 10.26 -27.63 -27.69
C THR A 123 8.95 -28.37 -27.40
N PRO A 124 8.98 -29.70 -27.18
CA PRO A 124 7.77 -30.45 -26.88
C PRO A 124 7.21 -30.07 -25.51
N PRO A 125 5.87 -30.06 -25.34
CA PRO A 125 5.25 -29.76 -24.06
C PRO A 125 5.44 -30.91 -23.05
N ASP A 126 5.88 -30.58 -21.84
CA ASP A 126 5.95 -31.47 -20.68
C ASP A 126 5.51 -30.69 -19.42
N LYS A 127 4.22 -30.84 -19.08
CA LYS A 127 3.60 -30.14 -17.95
C LYS A 127 4.25 -30.48 -16.60
N PRO A 128 4.44 -31.77 -16.23
CA PRO A 128 5.18 -32.13 -15.00
C PRO A 128 6.59 -31.54 -14.93
N ALA A 129 7.37 -31.60 -16.01
CA ALA A 129 8.73 -31.05 -16.02
C ALA A 129 8.73 -29.53 -15.93
N TYR A 130 7.85 -28.84 -16.66
CA TYR A 130 7.78 -27.38 -16.59
C TYR A 130 7.37 -26.90 -15.20
N ALA A 131 6.40 -27.56 -14.55
CA ALA A 131 6.04 -27.28 -13.16
C ALA A 131 7.23 -27.46 -12.21
N GLU A 132 8.00 -28.55 -12.34
CA GLU A 132 9.23 -28.75 -11.54
C GLU A 132 10.25 -27.63 -11.76
N ALA A 133 10.47 -27.22 -13.01
CA ALA A 133 11.43 -26.16 -13.32
C ALA A 133 11.05 -24.84 -12.65
N ARG A 134 9.77 -24.45 -12.69
CA ARG A 134 9.27 -23.25 -11.99
C ARG A 134 9.44 -23.36 -10.47
N GLN A 135 9.12 -24.52 -9.88
CA GLN A 135 9.35 -24.77 -8.45
C GLN A 135 10.84 -24.63 -8.08
N ASN A 136 11.75 -25.13 -8.93
CA ASN A 136 13.19 -24.99 -8.74
C ASN A 136 13.63 -23.52 -8.77
N GLY A 137 13.08 -22.73 -9.71
CA GLY A 137 13.33 -21.29 -9.81
C GLY A 137 12.85 -20.52 -8.57
N ILE A 138 11.65 -20.83 -8.05
CA ILE A 138 11.14 -20.22 -6.81
C ILE A 138 12.04 -20.56 -5.63
N ARG A 139 12.42 -21.84 -5.45
CA ARG A 139 13.34 -22.26 -4.38
C ARG A 139 14.66 -21.48 -4.42
N ALA A 140 15.18 -21.23 -5.62
CA ALA A 140 16.41 -20.45 -5.83
C ALA A 140 16.23 -18.95 -5.51
N ALA A 141 15.13 -18.35 -5.99
CA ALA A 141 14.79 -16.95 -5.72
C ALA A 141 14.58 -16.69 -4.22
N TYR A 142 13.84 -17.57 -3.53
CA TYR A 142 13.61 -17.49 -2.09
C TYR A 142 14.90 -17.66 -1.29
N ALA A 143 15.72 -18.66 -1.63
CA ALA A 143 17.02 -18.84 -0.99
C ALA A 143 17.89 -17.59 -1.16
N LYS A 144 17.95 -17.02 -2.37
CA LYS A 144 18.67 -15.76 -2.62
C LYS A 144 18.16 -14.61 -1.74
N MET A 145 16.85 -14.39 -1.68
CA MET A 145 16.27 -13.30 -0.88
C MET A 145 16.48 -13.50 0.63
N ALA A 146 16.47 -14.75 1.11
CA ALA A 146 16.55 -15.06 2.54
C ALA A 146 18.00 -15.20 3.06
N THR A 147 18.96 -15.62 2.23
CA THR A 147 20.33 -15.93 2.67
C THR A 147 21.41 -15.26 1.84
N GLY A 148 21.07 -14.62 0.71
CA GLY A 148 22.04 -14.13 -0.27
C GLY A 148 22.60 -15.22 -1.19
N ASP A 149 22.25 -16.50 -0.98
CA ASP A 149 22.69 -17.65 -1.77
C ASP A 149 21.49 -18.39 -2.39
N ARG A 150 21.47 -18.44 -3.72
CA ARG A 150 20.42 -19.14 -4.50
C ARG A 150 20.49 -20.67 -4.41
N ALA A 151 21.63 -21.22 -4.00
CA ALA A 151 21.85 -22.67 -3.90
C ALA A 151 21.42 -23.26 -2.55
N GLY A 152 20.72 -22.47 -1.71
CA GLY A 152 20.23 -22.92 -0.41
C GLY A 152 19.45 -24.24 -0.48
N ALA A 153 19.78 -25.16 0.44
CA ALA A 153 19.14 -26.48 0.50
C ALA A 153 17.71 -26.40 1.06
N TRP A 154 16.83 -27.24 0.52
CA TRP A 154 15.43 -27.33 0.94
C TRP A 154 15.10 -28.75 1.41
N LYS A 155 14.43 -28.85 2.56
CA LYS A 155 13.81 -30.10 3.01
C LYS A 155 12.41 -30.19 2.40
N ARG A 156 12.23 -31.12 1.47
CA ARG A 156 10.97 -31.33 0.74
C ARG A 156 10.21 -32.51 1.33
N THR A 157 8.93 -32.32 1.66
CA THR A 157 8.10 -33.34 2.31
C THR A 157 6.69 -33.36 1.73
N THR A 158 5.97 -34.46 1.93
CA THR A 158 4.55 -34.60 1.58
C THR A 158 3.70 -34.49 2.83
N VAL A 159 2.65 -33.67 2.80
CA VAL A 159 1.70 -33.48 3.91
C VAL A 159 0.28 -33.71 3.41
N PRO A 160 -0.56 -34.50 4.12
CA PRO A 160 -1.98 -34.60 3.79
C PRO A 160 -2.70 -33.27 4.04
N THR A 161 -3.60 -32.88 3.13
CA THR A 161 -4.42 -31.68 3.31
C THR A 161 -5.73 -32.01 3.98
N LYS A 162 -6.32 -31.03 4.68
CA LYS A 162 -7.66 -31.17 5.27
C LYS A 162 -8.76 -31.38 4.21
N GLY A 163 -8.52 -31.00 2.96
CA GLY A 163 -9.41 -31.27 1.84
C GLY A 163 -9.32 -32.70 1.29
N GLY A 164 -8.45 -33.57 1.85
CA GLY A 164 -8.34 -34.98 1.48
C GLY A 164 -7.35 -35.29 0.35
N GLY A 165 -6.55 -34.31 -0.08
CA GLY A 165 -5.46 -34.49 -1.04
C GLY A 165 -4.11 -34.35 -0.35
N HIS A 166 -3.06 -34.01 -1.09
CA HIS A 166 -1.70 -33.84 -0.55
C HIS A 166 -1.10 -32.51 -1.00
N ALA A 167 -0.16 -31.99 -0.22
CA ALA A 167 0.67 -30.86 -0.57
C ALA A 167 2.15 -31.26 -0.47
N GLU A 168 2.97 -30.69 -1.34
CA GLU A 168 4.42 -30.66 -1.12
C GLU A 168 4.75 -29.46 -0.25
N VAL A 169 5.56 -29.67 0.79
CA VAL A 169 6.03 -28.61 1.70
C VAL A 169 7.54 -28.60 1.68
N ASP A 170 8.10 -27.46 1.30
CA ASP A 170 9.53 -27.20 1.24
C ASP A 170 9.93 -26.22 2.33
N VAL A 171 10.86 -26.64 3.19
CA VAL A 171 11.41 -25.82 4.28
C VAL A 171 12.86 -25.46 3.95
N LEU A 172 13.19 -24.16 3.93
CA LEU A 172 14.56 -23.72 3.67
C LEU A 172 15.45 -24.09 4.86
N VAL A 173 16.45 -24.94 4.63
CA VAL A 173 17.27 -25.51 5.73
C VAL A 173 17.99 -24.43 6.52
N ALA A 174 18.55 -23.43 5.82
CA ALA A 174 19.29 -22.34 6.46
C ALA A 174 18.38 -21.33 7.19
N ARG A 175 17.08 -21.28 6.84
CA ARG A 175 16.08 -20.36 7.40
C ARG A 175 14.72 -21.07 7.53
N PRO A 176 14.56 -21.98 8.52
CA PRO A 176 13.35 -22.81 8.64
C PRO A 176 12.04 -22.05 8.87
N GLU A 177 12.11 -20.75 9.15
CA GLU A 177 10.97 -19.84 9.16
C GLU A 177 10.41 -19.52 7.76
N VAL A 178 11.08 -19.94 6.69
CA VAL A 178 10.68 -19.75 5.28
C VAL A 178 10.19 -21.08 4.69
N ASN A 179 8.92 -21.12 4.30
CA ASN A 179 8.25 -22.33 3.81
C ASN A 179 7.54 -22.08 2.48
N LEU A 180 7.57 -23.07 1.59
CA LEU A 180 6.78 -23.11 0.36
C LEU A 180 5.81 -24.28 0.42
N VAL A 181 4.56 -24.08 0.02
CA VAL A 181 3.50 -25.08 0.03
C VAL A 181 2.89 -25.17 -1.37
N TRP A 182 2.99 -26.33 -1.99
CA TRP A 182 2.50 -26.57 -3.35
C TRP A 182 1.24 -27.44 -3.28
N LEU A 183 0.08 -26.85 -3.60
CA LEU A 183 -1.19 -27.59 -3.66
C LEU A 183 -1.39 -28.36 -4.97
N GLN A 184 -0.61 -27.99 -5.99
CA GLN A 184 -0.49 -28.67 -7.27
C GLN A 184 -1.81 -28.85 -8.04
N LEU A 185 -2.74 -27.89 -7.93
CA LEU A 185 -3.96 -27.88 -8.75
C LEU A 185 -3.62 -27.60 -10.22
N ARG A 186 -4.46 -28.10 -11.12
CA ARG A 186 -4.39 -27.74 -12.53
C ARG A 186 -4.57 -26.23 -12.74
N GLU A 187 -3.71 -25.65 -13.55
CA GLU A 187 -3.83 -24.29 -14.08
C GLU A 187 -4.85 -24.24 -15.25
N ALA A 188 -5.52 -23.11 -15.43
CA ALA A 188 -6.39 -22.88 -16.60
C ALA A 188 -5.66 -23.02 -17.94
N GLY A 189 -4.35 -22.72 -17.97
CA GLY A 189 -3.51 -22.74 -19.18
C GLY A 189 -3.80 -21.60 -20.18
N THR A 190 -4.64 -20.64 -19.79
CA THR A 190 -5.01 -19.47 -20.58
C THR A 190 -5.38 -18.33 -19.65
N VAL A 191 -5.06 -17.10 -20.05
CA VAL A 191 -5.25 -15.92 -19.21
C VAL A 191 -6.73 -15.54 -19.07
N TYR A 192 -7.49 -15.63 -20.16
CA TYR A 192 -8.83 -15.01 -20.26
C TYR A 192 -9.96 -15.98 -20.63
N GLU A 193 -9.66 -17.04 -21.38
CA GLU A 193 -10.69 -17.92 -21.92
C GLU A 193 -11.31 -18.77 -20.82
N ALA A 194 -12.64 -18.98 -20.87
CA ALA A 194 -13.30 -19.81 -19.89
C ALA A 194 -12.97 -21.29 -20.14
N VAL A 195 -12.19 -21.88 -19.24
CA VAL A 195 -11.86 -23.32 -19.25
C VAL A 195 -12.52 -23.98 -18.03
N PRO A 196 -13.37 -25.02 -18.20
CA PRO A 196 -14.02 -25.68 -17.07
C PRO A 196 -13.05 -26.24 -16.03
N GLU A 197 -11.96 -26.86 -16.49
CA GLU A 197 -10.93 -27.46 -15.64
C GLU A 197 -9.92 -26.39 -15.16
N SER A 198 -10.39 -25.45 -14.33
CA SER A 198 -9.59 -24.33 -13.78
C SER A 198 -10.10 -23.90 -12.40
N LEU A 199 -9.40 -23.01 -11.69
CA LEU A 199 -9.90 -22.42 -10.45
C LEU A 199 -11.21 -21.65 -10.69
N ARG A 200 -11.32 -20.96 -11.83
CA ARG A 200 -12.56 -20.31 -12.27
C ARG A 200 -13.70 -21.31 -12.42
N GLY A 201 -13.47 -22.36 -13.20
CA GLY A 201 -14.50 -23.34 -13.48
C GLY A 201 -14.92 -24.11 -12.22
N LEU A 202 -14.00 -24.38 -11.30
CA LEU A 202 -14.31 -24.96 -9.99
C LEU A 202 -15.15 -24.00 -9.13
N TRP A 203 -14.80 -22.70 -9.09
CA TRP A 203 -15.55 -21.70 -8.35
C TRP A 203 -16.98 -21.51 -8.89
N ASP A 204 -17.11 -21.47 -10.22
CA ASP A 204 -18.35 -21.26 -10.97
C ASP A 204 -19.22 -22.54 -11.07
N GLY A 205 -18.75 -23.67 -10.54
CA GLY A 205 -19.45 -24.95 -10.61
C GLY A 205 -19.50 -25.56 -12.01
N LYS A 206 -18.60 -25.15 -12.90
CA LYS A 206 -18.42 -25.72 -14.25
C LYS A 206 -17.58 -26.99 -14.24
N ALA A 207 -16.73 -27.16 -13.23
CA ALA A 207 -16.11 -28.43 -12.87
C ALA A 207 -16.51 -28.81 -11.44
N ALA A 208 -16.92 -30.07 -11.25
CA ALA A 208 -17.27 -30.58 -9.91
C ALA A 208 -16.03 -30.83 -9.05
N ARG A 209 -14.91 -31.18 -9.70
CA ARG A 209 -13.60 -31.42 -9.09
C ARG A 209 -12.53 -30.84 -9.99
N LEU A 210 -11.42 -30.38 -9.41
CA LEU A 210 -10.23 -29.97 -10.14
C LEU A 210 -9.08 -30.93 -9.82
N GLU A 211 -8.54 -31.55 -10.87
CA GLU A 211 -7.45 -32.52 -10.78
C GLU A 211 -6.10 -31.85 -10.45
N SER A 212 -5.23 -32.61 -9.78
CA SER A 212 -3.84 -32.22 -9.56
C SER A 212 -2.96 -32.46 -10.80
N VAL A 213 -1.93 -31.65 -10.97
CA VAL A 213 -0.85 -31.84 -11.94
C VAL A 213 0.46 -31.93 -11.18
N LEU A 214 0.95 -33.13 -10.93
CA LEU A 214 2.15 -33.31 -10.11
C LEU A 214 3.41 -32.92 -10.90
N ALA A 215 4.28 -32.11 -10.29
CA ALA A 215 5.61 -31.83 -10.83
C ALA A 215 6.44 -33.13 -10.88
N SER A 216 7.28 -33.32 -11.90
CA SER A 216 8.02 -34.59 -12.10
C SER A 216 8.88 -34.98 -10.89
N GLY A 217 9.50 -33.99 -10.26
CA GLY A 217 10.34 -34.14 -9.08
C GLY A 217 9.60 -34.05 -7.75
N SER A 218 8.26 -33.96 -7.71
CA SER A 218 7.49 -33.82 -6.46
C SER A 218 7.62 -35.07 -5.57
N PRO A 219 7.73 -34.96 -4.23
CA PRO A 219 7.61 -36.10 -3.33
C PRO A 219 6.17 -36.62 -3.25
N VAL A 220 5.18 -35.86 -3.72
CA VAL A 220 3.80 -36.33 -3.86
C VAL A 220 3.71 -37.26 -5.06
N LYS A 221 3.28 -38.51 -4.84
CA LYS A 221 3.20 -39.54 -5.90
C LYS A 221 1.77 -39.91 -6.28
N GLN A 222 0.83 -39.74 -5.37
CA GLN A 222 -0.58 -40.03 -5.60
C GLN A 222 -1.27 -38.81 -6.21
N ARG A 223 -1.98 -39.01 -7.33
CA ARG A 223 -2.87 -37.99 -7.88
C ARG A 223 -4.12 -37.85 -7.00
N PHE A 224 -4.58 -36.63 -6.86
CA PHE A 224 -5.79 -36.26 -6.13
C PHE A 224 -6.53 -35.16 -6.90
N SER A 225 -7.76 -34.89 -6.47
CA SER A 225 -8.54 -33.75 -6.93
C SER A 225 -9.32 -33.15 -5.78
N TYR A 226 -9.78 -31.91 -5.94
CA TYR A 226 -10.57 -31.20 -4.94
C TYR A 226 -11.89 -30.71 -5.51
N THR A 227 -12.98 -30.82 -4.74
CA THR A 227 -14.14 -29.94 -4.95
C THR A 227 -13.81 -28.51 -4.50
N LYS A 228 -14.71 -27.56 -4.80
CA LYS A 228 -14.64 -26.18 -4.29
C LYS A 228 -14.47 -26.15 -2.77
N GLU A 229 -15.29 -26.91 -2.04
CA GLU A 229 -15.27 -26.98 -0.57
C GLU A 229 -13.96 -27.58 -0.05
N GLN A 230 -13.42 -28.60 -0.75
CA GLN A 230 -12.16 -29.23 -0.36
C GLN A 230 -10.95 -28.31 -0.56
N VAL A 231 -10.97 -27.42 -1.56
CA VAL A 231 -9.96 -26.35 -1.68
C VAL A 231 -10.05 -25.38 -0.50
N VAL A 232 -11.26 -24.94 -0.13
CA VAL A 232 -11.47 -24.08 1.04
C VAL A 232 -10.98 -24.76 2.33
N GLN A 233 -11.33 -26.03 2.55
CA GLN A 233 -10.86 -26.81 3.71
C GLN A 233 -9.35 -26.97 3.72
N THR A 234 -8.72 -27.19 2.56
CA THR A 234 -7.26 -27.25 2.43
C THR A 234 -6.60 -25.96 2.88
N LEU A 235 -7.08 -24.81 2.38
CA LEU A 235 -6.57 -23.50 2.77
C LEU A 235 -6.80 -23.20 4.25
N VAL A 236 -7.98 -23.54 4.81
CA VAL A 236 -8.22 -23.44 6.26
C VAL A 236 -7.21 -24.28 7.04
N GLY A 237 -6.90 -25.49 6.59
CA GLY A 237 -5.88 -26.34 7.21
C GLY A 237 -4.48 -25.72 7.20
N VAL A 238 -4.11 -25.03 6.11
CA VAL A 238 -2.86 -24.26 6.04
C VAL A 238 -2.89 -23.10 7.04
N LEU A 239 -3.97 -22.33 7.09
CA LEU A 239 -4.11 -21.21 8.03
C LEU A 239 -4.07 -21.67 9.50
N GLU A 240 -4.66 -22.83 9.83
CA GLU A 240 -4.56 -23.43 11.16
C GLU A 240 -3.14 -23.88 11.51
N GLN A 241 -2.43 -24.48 10.55
CA GLN A 241 -1.06 -24.96 10.75
C GLN A 241 -0.09 -23.81 11.00
N TYR A 242 -0.23 -22.71 10.25
CA TYR A 242 0.72 -21.59 10.30
C TYR A 242 0.23 -20.40 11.13
N LYS A 243 -1.01 -20.39 11.63
CA LYS A 243 -1.56 -19.35 12.53
C LYS A 243 -1.15 -17.92 12.13
N PRO A 244 -1.44 -17.46 10.90
CA PRO A 244 -0.94 -16.18 10.43
C PRO A 244 -1.53 -15.01 11.20
N THR A 245 -0.73 -13.97 11.36
CA THR A 245 -1.18 -12.62 11.77
C THR A 245 -1.33 -11.69 10.57
N THR A 246 -0.71 -12.02 9.44
CA THR A 246 -0.90 -11.30 8.17
C THR A 246 -1.10 -12.30 7.05
N VAL A 247 -2.12 -12.08 6.22
CA VAL A 247 -2.38 -12.84 5.01
C VAL A 247 -2.23 -11.93 3.78
N ARG A 248 -1.46 -12.37 2.78
CA ARG A 248 -1.31 -11.68 1.49
C ARG A 248 -1.96 -12.51 0.39
N SER A 249 -2.70 -11.86 -0.51
CA SER A 249 -3.28 -12.53 -1.67
C SER A 249 -3.35 -11.61 -2.89
N GLN A 250 -3.57 -12.18 -4.07
CA GLN A 250 -3.95 -11.43 -5.25
C GLN A 250 -5.33 -10.74 -5.07
N ASP A 251 -5.70 -9.88 -6.02
CA ASP A 251 -6.97 -9.15 -6.00
C ASP A 251 -8.14 -10.05 -6.46
N PRO A 252 -9.18 -10.26 -5.63
CA PRO A 252 -10.34 -11.06 -6.02
C PRO A 252 -11.32 -10.33 -6.97
N THR A 253 -11.12 -9.02 -7.20
CA THR A 253 -11.99 -8.17 -8.02
C THR A 253 -11.18 -7.22 -8.92
N PRO A 254 -10.34 -7.71 -9.83
CA PRO A 254 -9.35 -6.89 -10.53
C PRO A 254 -9.97 -5.90 -11.53
N GLY A 255 -11.26 -6.03 -11.85
CA GLY A 255 -11.94 -5.21 -12.85
C GLY A 255 -11.86 -5.80 -14.26
N ARG A 256 -12.37 -5.01 -15.21
CA ARG A 256 -12.31 -5.31 -16.64
C ARG A 256 -11.87 -4.07 -17.41
N TYR A 257 -11.12 -4.28 -18.48
CA TYR A 257 -10.81 -3.19 -19.41
C TYR A 257 -12.12 -2.62 -20.00
N PRO A 258 -12.35 -1.29 -20.00
CA PRO A 258 -13.64 -0.74 -20.41
C PRO A 258 -13.97 -0.98 -21.89
N ASP A 259 -12.96 -1.07 -22.74
CA ASP A 259 -13.04 -1.25 -24.19
C ASP A 259 -13.22 -2.72 -24.58
N THR A 260 -12.39 -3.63 -24.07
CA THR A 260 -12.39 -5.05 -24.45
C THR A 260 -13.27 -5.93 -23.57
N LYS A 261 -13.67 -5.44 -22.39
CA LYS A 261 -14.37 -6.19 -21.32
C LYS A 261 -13.63 -7.42 -20.82
N LYS A 262 -12.37 -7.64 -21.24
CA LYS A 262 -11.52 -8.69 -20.69
C LYS A 262 -11.19 -8.36 -19.25
N TYR A 263 -11.01 -9.39 -18.42
CA TYR A 263 -10.43 -9.21 -17.10
C TYR A 263 -9.07 -8.50 -17.23
N THR A 264 -8.78 -7.63 -16.29
CA THR A 264 -7.50 -6.91 -16.21
C THR A 264 -6.38 -7.79 -15.64
N ASP A 265 -6.73 -8.97 -15.14
CA ASP A 265 -5.81 -9.94 -14.53
C ASP A 265 -6.07 -11.36 -15.05
N HIS A 266 -5.14 -12.28 -14.75
CA HIS A 266 -5.28 -13.70 -15.08
C HIS A 266 -6.44 -14.33 -14.29
N GLN A 267 -7.22 -15.21 -14.92
CA GLN A 267 -8.39 -15.81 -14.28
C GLN A 267 -8.08 -16.55 -12.98
N ASP A 268 -7.02 -17.37 -12.95
CA ASP A 268 -6.63 -18.08 -11.74
C ASP A 268 -6.19 -17.14 -10.60
N HIS A 269 -5.70 -15.93 -10.88
CA HIS A 269 -5.30 -14.96 -9.84
C HIS A 269 -6.49 -14.56 -8.99
N PHE A 270 -7.55 -14.06 -9.63
CA PHE A 270 -8.68 -13.51 -8.89
C PHE A 270 -9.62 -14.59 -8.37
N TYR A 271 -9.82 -15.71 -9.09
CA TYR A 271 -10.58 -16.83 -8.53
C TYR A 271 -9.81 -17.55 -7.42
N GLY A 272 -8.48 -17.65 -7.52
CA GLY A 272 -7.63 -18.08 -6.41
C GLY A 272 -7.79 -17.17 -5.19
N ALA A 273 -7.77 -15.85 -5.37
CA ALA A 273 -8.03 -14.90 -4.31
C ALA A 273 -9.45 -15.02 -3.71
N ARG A 274 -10.48 -15.39 -4.50
CA ARG A 274 -11.83 -15.70 -3.98
C ARG A 274 -11.85 -16.96 -3.10
N PHE A 275 -11.09 -17.99 -3.45
CA PHE A 275 -10.88 -19.15 -2.56
C PHE A 275 -10.19 -18.74 -1.25
N VAL A 276 -9.23 -17.82 -1.30
CA VAL A 276 -8.59 -17.26 -0.10
C VAL A 276 -9.63 -16.51 0.74
N GLN A 277 -10.48 -15.67 0.16
CA GLN A 277 -11.55 -14.99 0.91
C GLN A 277 -12.51 -15.98 1.59
N ALA A 278 -12.93 -17.04 0.89
CA ALA A 278 -13.77 -18.09 1.46
C ALA A 278 -13.07 -18.84 2.61
N ALA A 279 -11.78 -19.13 2.46
CA ALA A 279 -10.99 -19.79 3.51
C ALA A 279 -10.79 -18.88 4.73
N LEU A 280 -10.55 -17.59 4.55
CA LEU A 280 -10.39 -16.64 5.66
C LEU A 280 -11.70 -16.46 6.44
N ALA A 281 -12.84 -16.41 5.76
CA ALA A 281 -14.14 -16.37 6.43
C ALA A 281 -14.38 -17.65 7.26
N ALA A 282 -14.12 -18.82 6.68
CA ALA A 282 -14.25 -20.10 7.38
C ALA A 282 -13.24 -20.24 8.54
N TYR A 283 -12.01 -19.76 8.36
CA TYR A 283 -10.98 -19.75 9.41
C TYR A 283 -11.36 -18.85 10.57
N ALA A 284 -11.84 -17.63 10.29
CA ALA A 284 -12.29 -16.69 11.30
C ALA A 284 -13.46 -17.22 12.13
N GLU A 285 -14.40 -17.92 11.49
CA GLU A 285 -15.60 -18.50 12.09
C GLU A 285 -15.32 -19.79 12.88
N ARG A 286 -14.55 -20.72 12.32
CA ARG A 286 -14.50 -22.11 12.79
C ARG A 286 -13.30 -22.42 13.68
N VAL A 287 -12.26 -21.60 13.63
CA VAL A 287 -11.02 -21.82 14.37
C VAL A 287 -10.92 -20.80 15.51
N THR A 288 -10.97 -21.30 16.74
CA THR A 288 -10.93 -20.47 17.95
C THR A 288 -9.51 -20.25 18.47
N ASP A 289 -8.64 -21.26 18.42
CA ASP A 289 -7.22 -21.17 18.79
C ASP A 289 -6.38 -20.57 17.64
N ARG A 290 -6.54 -19.26 17.44
CA ARG A 290 -5.80 -18.50 16.44
C ARG A 290 -5.52 -17.07 16.91
N PRO A 291 -4.46 -16.41 16.41
CA PRO A 291 -4.32 -14.97 16.58
C PRO A 291 -5.34 -14.22 15.70
N HIS A 292 -5.46 -12.92 15.96
CA HIS A 292 -6.05 -12.00 14.99
C HIS A 292 -5.19 -11.90 13.74
N PHE A 293 -5.81 -11.72 12.58
CA PHE A 293 -5.10 -11.55 11.32
C PHE A 293 -5.62 -10.37 10.49
N ALA A 294 -4.69 -9.72 9.79
CA ALA A 294 -4.97 -8.69 8.80
C ALA A 294 -4.73 -9.21 7.37
N VAL A 295 -5.37 -8.60 6.38
CA VAL A 295 -5.27 -9.01 4.97
C VAL A 295 -4.73 -7.87 4.11
N GLN A 296 -3.83 -8.18 3.17
CA GLN A 296 -3.37 -7.27 2.13
C GLN A 296 -3.54 -7.89 0.74
N ASN A 297 -4.26 -7.17 -0.13
CA ASN A 297 -4.46 -7.56 -1.53
C ASN A 297 -3.53 -6.79 -2.46
N TYR A 298 -3.06 -7.45 -3.52
CA TYR A 298 -2.13 -6.89 -4.50
C TYR A 298 -2.72 -6.96 -5.90
N ILE A 299 -2.53 -5.88 -6.68
CA ILE A 299 -2.88 -5.84 -8.11
C ILE A 299 -1.94 -6.76 -8.88
N GLY A 300 -2.47 -7.58 -9.79
CA GLY A 300 -1.69 -8.45 -10.68
C GLY A 300 -1.32 -7.78 -12.01
N TYR A 301 -1.74 -8.36 -13.14
CA TYR A 301 -1.28 -7.96 -14.48
C TYR A 301 -1.57 -6.50 -14.83
N PHE A 302 -2.61 -5.91 -14.25
CA PHE A 302 -2.96 -4.51 -14.47
C PHE A 302 -1.84 -3.53 -14.09
N ASN A 303 -0.89 -3.93 -13.23
CA ASN A 303 0.33 -3.16 -12.98
C ASN A 303 1.09 -2.79 -14.26
N GLY A 304 1.00 -3.61 -15.31
CA GLY A 304 1.65 -3.33 -16.58
C GLY A 304 1.02 -2.19 -17.39
N SER A 305 -0.18 -1.76 -16.99
CA SER A 305 -0.87 -0.59 -17.55
C SER A 305 -0.69 0.66 -16.68
N LEU A 306 -0.02 0.53 -15.53
CA LEU A 306 0.24 1.63 -14.60
C LEU A 306 1.69 2.12 -14.73
N PRO A 307 1.97 3.40 -14.45
CA PRO A 307 3.34 3.89 -14.33
C PRO A 307 4.13 3.10 -13.28
N GLY A 308 5.41 2.84 -13.57
CA GLY A 308 6.34 2.25 -12.60
C GLY A 308 6.44 3.12 -11.35
N ASN A 309 6.38 2.51 -10.17
CA ASN A 309 6.26 3.23 -8.90
C ASN A 309 7.33 2.87 -7.87
N LEU A 310 8.23 1.95 -8.21
CA LEU A 310 9.40 1.62 -7.43
C LEU A 310 10.58 2.53 -7.80
N ALA A 311 11.45 2.80 -6.83
CA ALA A 311 12.74 3.43 -7.09
C ALA A 311 13.60 2.56 -8.03
N ALA A 312 14.59 3.17 -8.69
CA ALA A 312 15.38 2.45 -9.70
C ALA A 312 16.20 1.28 -9.11
N ASP A 313 16.76 1.45 -7.91
CA ASP A 313 17.46 0.40 -7.16
C ASP A 313 16.51 -0.72 -6.75
N GLU A 314 15.32 -0.35 -6.27
CA GLU A 314 14.25 -1.22 -5.85
C GLU A 314 13.70 -2.08 -6.99
N ALA A 315 13.48 -1.48 -8.16
CA ALA A 315 13.09 -2.16 -9.39
C ALA A 315 14.20 -3.09 -9.91
N LYS A 316 15.46 -2.65 -9.82
CA LYS A 316 16.62 -3.46 -10.20
C LYS A 316 16.73 -4.71 -9.34
N GLU A 317 16.61 -4.60 -8.02
CA GLU A 317 16.66 -5.76 -7.12
C GLU A 317 15.54 -6.76 -7.42
N LYS A 318 14.33 -6.25 -7.69
CA LYS A 318 13.20 -7.10 -8.09
C LYS A 318 13.47 -7.81 -9.42
N LEU A 319 14.06 -7.13 -10.40
CA LEU A 319 14.48 -7.72 -11.67
C LEU A 319 15.59 -8.76 -11.51
N ASP A 320 16.58 -8.51 -10.66
CA ASP A 320 17.69 -9.43 -10.41
C ASP A 320 17.18 -10.75 -9.78
N ILE A 321 16.22 -10.68 -8.84
CA ILE A 321 15.53 -11.86 -8.31
C ILE A 321 14.73 -12.59 -9.39
N MET A 322 14.04 -11.85 -10.26
CA MET A 322 13.32 -12.44 -11.38
C MET A 322 14.24 -13.12 -12.38
N GLY A 323 15.45 -12.59 -12.61
CA GLY A 323 16.47 -13.22 -13.43
C GLY A 323 16.92 -14.60 -12.90
N ILE A 324 16.96 -14.76 -11.57
CA ILE A 324 17.24 -16.07 -10.94
C ILE A 324 16.09 -17.04 -11.19
N TYR A 325 14.85 -16.61 -10.95
CA TYR A 325 13.67 -17.43 -11.21
C TYR A 325 13.55 -17.82 -12.70
N ALA A 326 13.82 -16.88 -13.59
CA ALA A 326 13.80 -17.05 -15.03
C ALA A 326 14.97 -17.90 -15.57
N TRP A 327 15.93 -18.27 -14.70
CA TRP A 327 17.08 -19.10 -15.04
C TRP A 327 17.87 -18.57 -16.25
N ILE A 328 18.06 -17.24 -16.29
CA ILE A 328 18.69 -16.56 -17.43
C ILE A 328 20.11 -17.04 -17.72
N ASP A 329 20.83 -17.47 -16.68
CA ASP A 329 22.22 -17.94 -16.79
C ASP A 329 22.33 -19.40 -17.26
N ARG A 330 21.21 -20.13 -17.29
CA ARG A 330 21.11 -21.53 -17.69
C ARG A 330 22.04 -22.49 -16.94
N GLN A 331 22.55 -22.10 -15.77
CA GLN A 331 23.40 -22.97 -14.96
C GLN A 331 22.55 -24.00 -14.23
N ASN A 332 22.87 -25.29 -14.35
CA ASN A 332 22.14 -26.36 -13.65
C ASN A 332 22.55 -26.46 -12.17
N HIS A 333 22.30 -25.40 -11.39
CA HIS A 333 22.63 -25.34 -9.97
C HIS A 333 21.72 -26.21 -9.09
N CYS A 334 20.57 -26.64 -9.61
CA CYS A 334 19.58 -27.44 -8.90
C CYS A 334 19.69 -28.95 -9.18
N GLY A 335 20.52 -29.36 -10.14
CA GLY A 335 20.73 -30.76 -10.51
C GLY A 335 19.53 -31.45 -11.18
N SER A 336 18.49 -30.70 -11.59
CA SER A 336 17.29 -31.26 -12.20
C SER A 336 17.36 -31.29 -13.72
N THR A 337 16.92 -32.38 -14.34
CA THR A 337 16.76 -32.50 -15.79
C THR A 337 15.59 -31.67 -16.33
N ALA A 338 14.64 -31.28 -15.48
CA ALA A 338 13.51 -30.44 -15.84
C ALA A 338 13.92 -28.96 -16.07
N GLY A 339 15.05 -28.56 -15.49
CA GLY A 339 15.56 -27.18 -15.49
C GLY A 339 15.50 -26.54 -14.11
N CYS A 340 16.20 -25.41 -13.94
CA CYS A 340 16.31 -24.72 -12.64
C CYS A 340 15.49 -23.43 -12.54
N GLY A 341 14.59 -23.21 -13.50
CA GLY A 341 13.70 -22.07 -13.51
C GLY A 341 12.89 -21.99 -14.80
N ASP A 342 12.18 -20.88 -14.95
CA ASP A 342 11.20 -20.66 -16.00
C ASP A 342 11.81 -19.95 -17.22
N LEU A 343 12.15 -20.73 -18.24
CA LEU A 343 12.72 -20.19 -19.46
C LEU A 343 11.72 -19.39 -20.31
N LYS A 344 10.40 -19.47 -20.04
CA LYS A 344 9.43 -18.66 -20.80
C LYS A 344 9.58 -17.17 -20.52
N VAL A 345 9.96 -16.82 -19.29
CA VAL A 345 10.17 -15.43 -18.89
C VAL A 345 11.63 -14.99 -19.06
N ALA A 346 12.55 -15.89 -19.44
CA ALA A 346 13.98 -15.58 -19.56
C ALA A 346 14.31 -14.49 -20.59
N ASP A 347 13.54 -14.38 -21.67
CA ASP A 347 13.77 -13.37 -22.70
C ASP A 347 13.28 -11.98 -22.28
N ARG A 348 12.34 -11.90 -21.32
CA ARG A 348 11.77 -10.66 -20.76
C ARG A 348 11.44 -10.81 -19.27
N PRO A 349 12.45 -10.98 -18.39
CA PRO A 349 12.24 -11.19 -16.95
C PRO A 349 11.65 -9.95 -16.28
N GLU A 350 11.71 -8.78 -16.91
CA GLU A 350 11.05 -7.58 -16.42
C GLU A 350 9.52 -7.65 -16.47
N GLY A 351 8.97 -8.61 -17.22
CA GLY A 351 7.55 -8.75 -17.49
C GLY A 351 7.00 -7.56 -18.27
N ASN A 352 5.68 -7.36 -18.22
CA ASN A 352 5.07 -6.14 -18.76
C ASN A 352 5.14 -5.02 -17.71
N ASN A 353 6.33 -4.45 -17.45
CA ASN A 353 6.55 -3.41 -16.43
C ASN A 353 6.26 -3.84 -14.97
N TRP A 354 6.17 -5.15 -14.70
CA TRP A 354 5.80 -5.67 -13.37
C TRP A 354 6.96 -5.59 -12.36
N THR A 355 8.21 -5.65 -12.82
CA THR A 355 9.39 -5.50 -11.95
C THR A 355 9.63 -4.07 -11.49
N SER A 356 9.00 -3.06 -12.10
CA SER A 356 9.11 -1.65 -11.70
C SER A 356 7.96 -1.16 -10.80
N SER A 357 7.02 -2.04 -10.45
CA SER A 357 5.76 -1.65 -9.80
C SER A 357 5.36 -2.56 -8.63
N ILE A 358 4.64 -1.99 -7.67
CA ILE A 358 3.88 -2.68 -6.63
C ILE A 358 2.65 -1.85 -6.29
N ASN A 359 1.45 -2.43 -6.38
CA ASN A 359 0.23 -1.72 -6.01
C ASN A 359 -0.68 -2.60 -5.15
N TYR A 360 -1.16 -2.00 -4.07
CA TYR A 360 -2.20 -2.60 -3.24
C TYR A 360 -3.56 -2.37 -3.89
N ALA A 361 -4.35 -3.42 -4.03
CA ALA A 361 -5.72 -3.30 -4.51
C ALA A 361 -6.63 -2.61 -3.47
N ARG A 362 -6.29 -2.76 -2.17
CA ARG A 362 -7.11 -2.33 -1.03
C ARG A 362 -6.24 -1.94 0.18
N GLY A 363 -6.85 -1.26 1.16
CA GLY A 363 -6.18 -0.94 2.43
C GLY A 363 -5.18 0.23 2.37
N SER A 364 -5.26 1.06 1.32
CA SER A 364 -4.36 2.19 1.07
C SER A 364 -4.82 3.53 1.65
N GLY A 365 -6.04 3.63 2.18
CA GLY A 365 -6.55 4.85 2.82
C GLY A 365 -5.86 5.17 4.14
N THR A 366 -5.67 6.46 4.42
CA THR A 366 -5.00 6.99 5.62
C THR A 366 -5.97 7.62 6.63
N SER A 367 -7.28 7.54 6.38
CA SER A 367 -8.35 8.16 7.18
C SER A 367 -9.00 7.21 8.19
N TRP A 368 -8.22 6.35 8.83
CA TRP A 368 -8.73 5.32 9.74
C TRP A 368 -8.41 5.60 11.22
N LEU A 369 -7.63 6.65 11.52
CA LEU A 369 -7.48 7.26 12.84
C LEU A 369 -8.18 8.63 12.82
N THR A 370 -9.10 8.87 13.76
CA THR A 370 -9.81 10.15 13.89
C THR A 370 -9.86 10.62 15.34
N SER A 371 -10.03 11.93 15.55
CA SER A 371 -10.30 12.52 16.86
C SER A 371 -11.79 12.80 17.04
N ASP A 372 -12.31 12.54 18.23
CA ASP A 372 -13.61 13.06 18.65
C ASP A 372 -13.53 14.50 19.19
N LYS A 373 -14.66 15.05 19.59
CA LYS A 373 -14.79 16.42 20.14
C LYS A 373 -14.16 16.59 21.53
N GLU A 374 -13.95 15.50 22.26
CA GLU A 374 -13.32 15.48 23.58
C GLU A 374 -11.81 15.20 23.50
N HIS A 375 -11.25 15.24 22.28
CA HIS A 375 -9.84 14.97 21.97
C HIS A 375 -9.41 13.51 22.17
N GLY A 376 -10.39 12.60 22.29
CA GLY A 376 -10.16 11.17 22.25
C GLY A 376 -9.81 10.70 20.83
N LEU A 377 -9.05 9.61 20.73
CA LEU A 377 -8.66 9.02 19.45
C LEU A 377 -9.39 7.70 19.21
N TRP A 378 -9.82 7.51 17.98
CA TRP A 378 -10.49 6.30 17.51
C TRP A 378 -9.74 5.74 16.31
N ALA A 379 -9.24 4.51 16.43
CA ALA A 379 -8.55 3.81 15.35
C ALA A 379 -9.39 2.62 14.88
N PHE A 380 -9.48 2.43 13.56
CA PHE A 380 -10.24 1.34 12.95
C PHE A 380 -9.42 0.57 11.90
N LYS A 381 -9.47 -0.76 11.91
CA LYS A 381 -8.91 -1.62 10.85
C LYS A 381 -9.73 -2.89 10.72
N ALA A 382 -9.68 -3.54 9.55
CA ALA A 382 -10.25 -4.88 9.42
C ALA A 382 -9.30 -5.93 10.01
N LEU A 383 -9.79 -6.70 10.99
CA LEU A 383 -9.15 -7.89 11.54
C LEU A 383 -10.18 -9.02 11.51
N ASP A 384 -9.77 -10.23 11.13
CA ASP A 384 -10.64 -11.42 11.10
C ASP A 384 -11.89 -11.26 10.22
N GLY A 385 -11.82 -10.40 9.20
CA GLY A 385 -12.98 -10.04 8.37
C GLY A 385 -14.04 -9.22 9.10
N GLN A 386 -13.71 -8.60 10.24
CA GLN A 386 -14.55 -7.67 11.00
C GLN A 386 -13.81 -6.34 11.20
N VAL A 387 -14.51 -5.25 11.51
CA VAL A 387 -13.82 -3.99 11.87
C VAL A 387 -13.44 -4.02 13.34
N ALA A 388 -12.14 -4.02 13.63
CA ALA A 388 -11.58 -3.78 14.94
C ALA A 388 -11.55 -2.28 15.26
N VAL A 389 -11.90 -1.93 16.50
CA VAL A 389 -11.79 -0.56 17.02
C VAL A 389 -10.90 -0.53 18.26
N TRP A 390 -10.04 0.48 18.30
CA TRP A 390 -9.29 0.90 19.47
C TRP A 390 -9.66 2.33 19.83
N HIS A 391 -9.70 2.64 21.11
CA HIS A 391 -10.11 3.94 21.61
C HIS A 391 -9.15 4.45 22.69
N ARG A 392 -8.79 5.73 22.60
CA ARG A 392 -8.08 6.47 23.65
C ARG A 392 -8.98 7.60 24.13
N ALA A 393 -9.47 7.53 25.36
CA ALA A 393 -10.31 8.59 25.91
C ALA A 393 -9.49 9.87 26.17
N GLY A 394 -9.98 11.02 25.69
CA GLY A 394 -9.33 12.31 25.86
C GLY A 394 -7.89 12.39 25.33
N LEU A 395 -7.18 13.44 25.75
CA LEU A 395 -5.84 13.75 25.23
C LEU A 395 -4.77 12.74 25.67
N LEU A 396 -4.85 12.24 26.90
CA LEU A 396 -3.81 11.42 27.54
C LEU A 396 -4.35 10.12 28.19
N GLY A 397 -5.59 9.71 27.90
CA GLY A 397 -6.15 8.49 28.48
C GLY A 397 -5.47 7.21 27.98
N PRO A 398 -5.77 6.07 28.60
CA PRO A 398 -5.28 4.77 28.14
C PRO A 398 -5.98 4.35 26.85
N TRP A 399 -5.29 3.51 26.06
CA TRP A 399 -5.87 2.84 24.91
C TRP A 399 -6.60 1.57 25.33
N THR A 400 -7.80 1.36 24.80
CA THR A 400 -8.59 0.12 24.86
C THR A 400 -8.69 -0.53 23.48
N GLY A 401 -9.08 -1.81 23.44
CA GLY A 401 -9.25 -2.60 22.22
C GLY A 401 -8.09 -3.58 21.92
N PRO A 402 -8.15 -4.34 20.81
CA PRO A 402 -9.20 -4.26 19.79
C PRO A 402 -10.52 -4.83 20.30
N ARG A 403 -11.62 -4.12 20.04
CA ARG A 403 -12.96 -4.72 20.07
C ARG A 403 -13.42 -4.94 18.64
N LEU A 404 -13.83 -6.16 18.31
CA LEU A 404 -14.38 -6.45 16.98
C LEU A 404 -15.85 -6.01 16.94
N LEU A 405 -16.20 -5.14 16.00
CA LEU A 405 -17.58 -4.77 15.74
C LEU A 405 -18.31 -5.95 15.11
N PRO A 406 -19.51 -6.32 15.58
CA PRO A 406 -20.27 -7.43 14.99
C PRO A 406 -20.48 -7.23 13.50
N GLY A 407 -20.20 -8.24 12.68
CA GLY A 407 -20.41 -8.23 11.23
C GLY A 407 -19.17 -8.67 10.46
N THR A 408 -19.34 -9.67 9.61
CA THR A 408 -18.24 -10.34 8.88
C THR A 408 -18.14 -9.89 7.41
N GLY A 409 -17.10 -10.36 6.73
CA GLY A 409 -16.85 -10.06 5.31
C GLY A 409 -16.27 -8.67 5.05
N MET A 410 -15.79 -7.98 6.08
CA MET A 410 -15.24 -6.63 5.98
C MET A 410 -13.87 -6.66 5.30
N ASP A 411 -13.71 -5.84 4.27
CA ASP A 411 -12.47 -5.70 3.52
C ASP A 411 -11.46 -4.76 4.23
N PRO A 412 -10.15 -4.81 3.90
CA PRO A 412 -9.12 -4.03 4.59
C PRO A 412 -9.25 -2.50 4.55
N GLY A 413 -10.04 -1.94 3.62
CA GLY A 413 -10.17 -0.50 3.40
C GLY A 413 -11.21 0.14 4.30
N VAL A 414 -10.78 0.70 5.43
CA VAL A 414 -11.65 1.37 6.41
C VAL A 414 -11.41 2.88 6.40
N SER A 415 -12.49 3.66 6.47
CA SER A 415 -12.47 5.12 6.62
C SER A 415 -13.39 5.54 7.76
N ALA A 416 -12.94 6.50 8.57
CA ALA A 416 -13.69 7.03 9.70
C ALA A 416 -13.81 8.54 9.62
N VAL A 417 -14.91 9.08 10.15
CA VAL A 417 -15.16 10.52 10.22
C VAL A 417 -15.95 10.87 11.47
N THR A 418 -15.67 12.03 12.04
CA THR A 418 -16.42 12.60 13.16
C THR A 418 -17.60 13.42 12.62
N LEU A 419 -18.82 13.07 13.04
CA LEU A 419 -20.06 13.73 12.63
C LEU A 419 -20.27 15.05 13.37
N GLY A 420 -21.17 15.89 12.82
CA GLY A 420 -21.51 17.19 13.39
C GLY A 420 -22.06 17.11 14.83
N ASP A 421 -22.66 15.99 15.23
CA ASP A 421 -23.13 15.74 16.60
C ASP A 421 -22.07 15.15 17.53
N GLY A 422 -20.85 14.88 17.04
CA GLY A 422 -19.73 14.33 17.79
C GLY A 422 -19.63 12.80 17.78
N ARG A 423 -20.58 12.09 17.16
CA ARG A 423 -20.47 10.65 16.95
C ARG A 423 -19.43 10.33 15.89
N ILE A 424 -18.79 9.17 15.99
CA ILE A 424 -17.95 8.63 14.91
C ILE A 424 -18.79 7.77 13.96
N ALA A 425 -18.60 7.97 12.65
CA ALA A 425 -19.07 7.05 11.63
C ALA A 425 -17.88 6.33 10.98
N VAL A 426 -18.02 5.02 10.78
CA VAL A 426 -17.01 4.16 10.14
C VAL A 426 -17.60 3.50 8.90
N PHE A 427 -16.84 3.50 7.82
CA PHE A 427 -17.21 2.99 6.51
C PHE A 427 -16.16 1.99 6.04
N THR A 428 -16.62 0.96 5.34
CA THR A 428 -15.77 -0.03 4.65
C THR A 428 -16.53 -0.63 3.48
N THR A 429 -15.90 -1.55 2.75
CA THR A 429 -16.61 -2.47 1.87
C THR A 429 -16.78 -3.83 2.53
N ARG A 430 -17.92 -4.47 2.27
CA ARG A 430 -18.23 -5.84 2.69
C ARG A 430 -18.32 -6.72 1.46
N THR A 431 -17.62 -7.84 1.46
CA THR A 431 -17.71 -8.91 0.48
C THR A 431 -18.52 -10.06 1.07
N SER A 432 -19.59 -10.45 0.39
CA SER A 432 -20.39 -11.64 0.69
C SER A 432 -20.32 -12.63 -0.46
N PHE A 433 -20.39 -13.92 -0.17
CA PHE A 433 -20.47 -14.99 -1.17
C PHE A 433 -21.36 -16.11 -0.64
N GLY A 434 -21.99 -16.83 -1.56
CA GLY A 434 -22.93 -17.93 -1.28
C GLY A 434 -22.56 -19.20 -2.06
N ALA A 435 -23.55 -20.10 -2.17
CA ALA A 435 -23.35 -21.39 -2.82
C ALA A 435 -23.08 -21.23 -4.33
N ARG A 436 -23.73 -20.25 -4.98
CA ARG A 436 -23.59 -19.97 -6.41
C ARG A 436 -22.55 -18.89 -6.64
N ALA A 437 -21.87 -18.92 -7.78
CA ALA A 437 -20.94 -17.85 -8.15
C ALA A 437 -21.62 -16.46 -8.20
N ALA A 438 -22.87 -16.41 -8.64
CA ALA A 438 -23.71 -15.21 -8.66
C ALA A 438 -23.96 -14.56 -7.28
N ASP A 439 -23.72 -15.30 -6.20
CA ASP A 439 -23.90 -14.80 -4.83
C ASP A 439 -22.67 -13.97 -4.38
N TYR A 440 -21.58 -13.94 -5.15
CA TYR A 440 -20.44 -13.07 -4.87
C TYR A 440 -20.86 -11.61 -5.09
N ARG A 441 -20.88 -10.82 -4.02
CA ARG A 441 -21.28 -9.42 -4.05
C ARG A 441 -20.40 -8.61 -3.14
N ARG A 442 -20.10 -7.39 -3.59
CA ARG A 442 -19.43 -6.40 -2.77
C ARG A 442 -20.27 -5.14 -2.67
N GLU A 443 -20.30 -4.56 -1.48
CA GLU A 443 -21.07 -3.35 -1.19
C GLU A 443 -20.33 -2.44 -0.21
N VAL A 444 -20.68 -1.16 -0.21
CA VAL A 444 -20.25 -0.21 0.81
C VAL A 444 -21.18 -0.36 2.01
N VAL A 445 -20.60 -0.44 3.20
CA VAL A 445 -21.34 -0.49 4.47
C VAL A 445 -20.81 0.56 5.44
N TYR A 446 -21.66 0.98 6.37
CA TYR A 446 -21.27 1.90 7.42
C TYR A 446 -21.96 1.59 8.75
N ALA A 447 -21.31 2.00 9.84
CA ALA A 447 -21.87 1.97 11.18
C ALA A 447 -21.60 3.30 11.87
N VAL A 448 -22.52 3.73 12.73
CA VAL A 448 -22.41 4.98 13.50
C VAL A 448 -22.40 4.64 14.98
N GLN A 449 -21.55 5.33 15.74
CA GLN A 449 -21.51 5.26 17.20
C GLN A 449 -22.92 5.52 17.76
N LYS A 450 -23.35 4.81 18.81
CA LYS A 450 -24.69 5.01 19.38
C LYS A 450 -24.79 6.37 20.08
N ARG A 451 -23.74 6.75 20.81
CA ARG A 451 -23.60 8.04 21.51
C ARG A 451 -22.15 8.53 21.38
N PRO A 452 -21.90 9.85 21.28
CA PRO A 452 -20.55 10.39 21.29
C PRO A 452 -19.71 9.83 22.45
N GLY A 453 -18.45 9.48 22.18
CA GLY A 453 -17.51 8.97 23.19
C GLY A 453 -17.74 7.52 23.66
N THR A 454 -18.86 6.87 23.31
CA THR A 454 -19.15 5.49 23.71
C THR A 454 -18.54 4.47 22.75
N GLU A 455 -18.02 3.35 23.25
CA GLU A 455 -17.52 2.32 22.35
C GLU A 455 -18.64 1.61 21.57
N GLU A 456 -19.92 1.78 21.92
CA GLU A 456 -21.01 1.10 21.21
C GLU A 456 -21.27 1.71 19.82
N PHE A 457 -21.36 0.86 18.79
CA PHE A 457 -21.81 1.22 17.44
C PHE A 457 -23.16 0.55 17.17
N GLY A 458 -23.97 1.18 16.31
CA GLY A 458 -25.17 0.55 15.75
C GLY A 458 -24.83 -0.54 14.74
N ASP A 459 -25.87 -1.19 14.22
CA ASP A 459 -25.72 -2.24 13.20
C ASP A 459 -25.14 -1.68 11.89
N TRP A 460 -24.44 -2.54 11.15
CA TRP A 460 -23.96 -2.20 9.81
C TRP A 460 -25.12 -1.96 8.85
N GLN A 461 -25.15 -0.77 8.29
CA GLN A 461 -26.10 -0.38 7.26
C GLN A 461 -25.45 -0.45 5.88
N SER A 462 -26.20 -0.95 4.90
CA SER A 462 -25.73 -1.05 3.52
C SER A 462 -25.99 0.24 2.74
N LEU A 463 -24.97 0.72 2.04
CA LEU A 463 -25.09 1.70 0.96
C LEU A 463 -25.15 1.03 -0.42
N GLY A 464 -25.25 -0.29 -0.48
CA GLY A 464 -25.21 -1.06 -1.72
C GLY A 464 -23.90 -0.83 -2.48
N THR A 465 -23.97 -0.95 -3.80
CA THR A 465 -22.82 -0.78 -4.70
C THR A 465 -23.27 -0.02 -5.95
N PRO A 466 -22.39 0.79 -6.58
CA PRO A 466 -22.67 1.33 -7.90
C PRO A 466 -22.65 0.25 -9.01
N GLU A 467 -22.11 -0.94 -8.72
CA GLU A 467 -22.06 -2.07 -9.66
C GLU A 467 -23.38 -2.85 -9.70
N THR A 468 -23.77 -3.32 -10.89
CA THR A 468 -25.03 -4.07 -11.05
C THR A 468 -24.92 -5.53 -10.62
N ALA A 469 -23.85 -6.21 -11.03
CA ALA A 469 -23.58 -7.61 -10.71
C ALA A 469 -22.09 -7.94 -10.87
N ASP A 470 -21.63 -8.94 -10.12
CA ASP A 470 -20.25 -9.41 -10.18
C ASP A 470 -19.89 -10.05 -11.52
N GLU A 471 -20.81 -10.81 -12.15
CA GLU A 471 -20.51 -11.45 -13.44
C GLU A 471 -20.18 -10.42 -14.53
N ASN A 472 -20.81 -9.24 -14.44
CA ASN A 472 -20.65 -8.16 -15.41
C ASN A 472 -19.33 -7.41 -15.22
N TRP A 473 -18.99 -7.01 -13.99
CA TRP A 473 -17.90 -6.06 -13.72
C TRP A 473 -16.97 -6.44 -12.55
N THR A 474 -17.03 -7.67 -12.06
CA THR A 474 -16.22 -8.21 -10.95
C THR A 474 -16.37 -7.49 -9.62
N SER A 475 -17.41 -6.67 -9.45
CA SER A 475 -17.63 -5.86 -8.23
C SER A 475 -16.42 -4.99 -7.85
N ASP A 476 -15.70 -4.49 -8.86
CA ASP A 476 -14.46 -3.72 -8.72
C ASP A 476 -14.72 -2.26 -8.31
N ILE A 477 -15.02 -2.06 -7.03
CA ILE A 477 -15.17 -0.72 -6.42
C ILE A 477 -13.98 -0.40 -5.49
N SER A 478 -13.60 0.85 -5.34
CA SER A 478 -12.58 1.20 -4.34
C SER A 478 -13.09 1.05 -2.91
N ALA A 479 -12.20 1.17 -1.90
CA ALA A 479 -12.65 1.49 -0.54
C ALA A 479 -13.31 2.90 -0.53
N PRO A 480 -14.26 3.17 0.39
CA PRO A 480 -14.97 4.44 0.43
C PRO A 480 -14.10 5.58 0.98
N ALA A 481 -14.11 6.70 0.27
CA ALA A 481 -13.59 7.98 0.75
C ALA A 481 -14.75 8.77 1.35
N VAL A 482 -14.62 9.23 2.60
CA VAL A 482 -15.73 9.83 3.34
C VAL A 482 -15.34 11.17 3.93
N SER A 483 -16.26 12.12 3.91
CA SER A 483 -16.09 13.43 4.54
C SER A 483 -17.42 14.02 4.95
N VAL A 484 -17.39 14.97 5.89
CA VAL A 484 -18.52 15.80 6.29
C VAL A 484 -18.20 17.22 5.86
N ASP A 485 -19.12 17.88 5.15
CA ASP A 485 -18.92 19.27 4.72
C ASP A 485 -19.24 20.28 5.85
N GLY A 486 -19.01 21.58 5.60
CA GLY A 486 -19.28 22.64 6.58
C GLY A 486 -20.75 22.80 6.98
N GLY A 487 -21.67 22.21 6.21
CA GLY A 487 -23.09 22.14 6.53
C GLY A 487 -23.47 20.90 7.37
N GLY A 488 -22.49 20.05 7.69
CA GLY A 488 -22.72 18.78 8.40
C GLY A 488 -23.18 17.64 7.50
N GLN A 489 -23.17 17.81 6.18
CA GLN A 489 -23.65 16.81 5.25
C GLN A 489 -22.59 15.73 5.02
N LEU A 490 -22.91 14.48 5.35
CA LEU A 490 -22.04 13.33 5.16
C LEU A 490 -22.10 12.84 3.70
N ALA A 491 -20.96 12.46 3.13
CA ALA A 491 -20.89 11.83 1.81
C ALA A 491 -19.85 10.71 1.77
N ALA A 492 -20.09 9.75 0.87
CA ALA A 492 -19.19 8.64 0.57
C ALA A 492 -18.95 8.56 -0.93
N TYR A 493 -17.68 8.42 -1.32
CA TYR A 493 -17.25 8.34 -2.71
C TYR A 493 -16.46 7.06 -2.96
N VAL A 494 -16.66 6.46 -4.13
CA VAL A 494 -15.88 5.31 -4.61
C VAL A 494 -15.49 5.52 -6.07
N ARG A 495 -14.39 4.92 -6.47
CA ARG A 495 -14.15 4.60 -7.88
C ARG A 495 -14.96 3.34 -8.22
N ASP A 496 -15.66 3.35 -9.34
CA ASP A 496 -16.37 2.18 -9.89
C ASP A 496 -15.51 1.37 -10.89
N GLY A 497 -16.01 0.22 -11.33
CA GLY A 497 -15.32 -0.68 -12.25
C GLY A 497 -15.15 -0.12 -13.67
N ALA A 498 -15.80 1.01 -13.95
CA ALA A 498 -15.62 1.80 -15.17
C ALA A 498 -14.54 2.89 -15.03
N TYR A 499 -13.83 2.93 -13.91
CA TYR A 499 -12.80 3.93 -13.59
C TYR A 499 -13.34 5.35 -13.54
N THR A 500 -14.54 5.53 -12.99
CA THR A 500 -15.22 6.83 -12.79
C THR A 500 -15.57 7.05 -11.33
N LEU A 501 -15.87 8.31 -10.95
CA LEU A 501 -16.25 8.66 -9.58
C LEU A 501 -17.76 8.47 -9.38
N ARG A 502 -18.12 7.74 -8.33
CA ARG A 502 -19.49 7.59 -7.82
C ARG A 502 -19.59 8.15 -6.42
N GLY A 503 -20.71 8.79 -6.11
CA GLY A 503 -20.95 9.38 -4.79
C GLY A 503 -22.34 9.07 -4.25
N ARG A 504 -22.47 8.97 -2.93
CA ARG A 504 -23.75 9.11 -2.22
C ARG A 504 -23.61 10.20 -1.18
N VAL A 505 -24.70 10.91 -0.97
CA VAL A 505 -24.80 11.98 0.02
C VAL A 505 -25.96 11.67 0.96
N GLN A 506 -25.73 11.86 2.26
CA GLN A 506 -26.76 11.72 3.28
C GLN A 506 -27.63 12.97 3.30
N ARG A 507 -28.94 12.79 3.24
CA ARG A 507 -29.94 13.85 3.37
C ARG A 507 -30.12 14.23 4.83
N ALA A 508 -30.75 15.38 5.07
CA ALA A 508 -30.99 15.90 6.42
C ALA A 508 -31.85 14.96 7.30
N ASP A 509 -32.69 14.12 6.69
CA ASP A 509 -33.49 13.08 7.38
C ASP A 509 -32.68 11.81 7.74
N GLY A 510 -31.38 11.79 7.44
CA GLY A 510 -30.50 10.65 7.65
C GLY A 510 -30.55 9.58 6.55
N SER A 511 -31.46 9.70 5.57
CA SER A 511 -31.53 8.80 4.42
C SER A 511 -30.41 9.07 3.41
N TRP A 512 -30.06 8.08 2.59
CA TRP A 512 -29.05 8.23 1.54
C TRP A 512 -29.68 8.32 0.16
N GLY A 513 -29.25 9.29 -0.67
CA GLY A 513 -29.59 9.35 -2.11
C GLY A 513 -29.02 8.18 -2.90
N PRO A 514 -29.36 7.97 -4.18
CA PRO A 514 -28.76 6.90 -5.00
C PRO A 514 -27.25 7.11 -5.22
N TRP A 515 -26.56 6.11 -5.81
CA TRP A 515 -25.20 6.31 -6.31
C TRP A 515 -25.22 7.23 -7.53
N GLU A 516 -24.78 8.47 -7.35
CA GLU A 516 -24.70 9.50 -8.40
C GLU A 516 -23.39 9.37 -9.19
N GLN A 517 -23.45 9.71 -10.49
CA GLN A 517 -22.27 9.75 -11.35
C GLN A 517 -21.66 11.15 -11.32
N HIS A 518 -20.40 11.25 -10.90
CA HIS A 518 -19.65 12.51 -10.94
C HIS A 518 -18.65 12.56 -12.11
N GLY A 519 -18.58 11.49 -12.91
CA GLY A 519 -17.72 11.41 -14.09
C GLY A 519 -16.24 11.22 -13.73
N GLY A 520 -15.36 11.89 -14.48
CA GLY A 520 -13.95 11.52 -14.53
C GLY A 520 -13.73 10.25 -15.36
N THR A 521 -12.46 9.91 -15.58
CA THR A 521 -12.03 8.78 -16.40
C THR A 521 -10.68 8.31 -15.90
N ASP A 522 -10.38 7.02 -16.06
CA ASP A 522 -9.05 6.49 -15.72
C ASP A 522 -8.67 6.73 -14.25
N LEU A 523 -9.66 6.69 -13.36
CA LEU A 523 -9.44 6.84 -11.93
C LEU A 523 -8.84 5.56 -11.34
N HIS A 524 -7.84 5.68 -10.47
CA HIS A 524 -7.16 4.54 -9.82
C HIS A 524 -7.14 4.67 -8.30
N GLY A 525 -7.17 3.52 -7.62
CA GLY A 525 -7.14 3.45 -6.16
C GLY A 525 -8.40 4.00 -5.49
N THR A 526 -8.27 4.31 -4.19
CA THR A 526 -9.32 4.96 -3.39
C THR A 526 -9.24 6.47 -3.57
N PRO A 527 -10.37 7.16 -3.86
CA PRO A 527 -10.42 8.62 -3.86
C PRO A 527 -10.00 9.19 -2.49
N ALA A 528 -9.61 10.46 -2.46
CA ALA A 528 -9.29 11.19 -1.24
C ALA A 528 -10.20 12.41 -1.13
N THR A 529 -10.70 12.73 0.07
CA THR A 529 -11.60 13.87 0.26
C THR A 529 -11.33 14.57 1.59
N ALA A 530 -11.42 15.89 1.58
CA ALA A 530 -11.31 16.77 2.74
C ALA A 530 -12.14 18.03 2.49
N THR A 531 -12.30 18.85 3.53
CA THR A 531 -12.96 20.15 3.47
C THR A 531 -11.96 21.27 3.60
N ASP A 532 -12.19 22.38 2.90
CA ASP A 532 -11.43 23.61 3.08
C ASP A 532 -11.96 24.47 4.25
N ALA A 533 -11.33 25.62 4.49
CA ALA A 533 -11.74 26.52 5.57
C ALA A 533 -13.11 27.19 5.35
N ALA A 534 -13.62 27.22 4.12
CA ALA A 534 -14.98 27.66 3.81
C ALA A 534 -16.02 26.54 3.99
N GLY A 535 -15.58 25.35 4.42
CA GLY A 535 -16.44 24.18 4.60
C GLY A 535 -16.82 23.49 3.29
N ARG A 536 -16.19 23.82 2.17
CA ARG A 536 -16.46 23.18 0.88
C ARG A 536 -15.72 21.87 0.81
N ARG A 537 -16.42 20.81 0.41
CA ARG A 537 -15.79 19.53 0.11
C ARG A 537 -14.99 19.59 -1.19
N MET A 538 -13.79 19.01 -1.14
CA MET A 538 -13.01 18.64 -2.31
C MET A 538 -12.83 17.12 -2.36
N VAL A 539 -12.87 16.55 -3.56
CA VAL A 539 -12.62 15.13 -3.83
C VAL A 539 -11.52 15.04 -4.88
N PHE A 540 -10.61 14.10 -4.71
CA PHE A 540 -9.47 13.89 -5.59
C PHE A 540 -9.33 12.41 -5.93
N ALA A 541 -8.91 12.11 -7.16
CA ALA A 541 -8.59 10.77 -7.60
C ALA A 541 -7.37 10.76 -8.52
N ALA A 542 -6.50 9.79 -8.31
CA ALA A 542 -5.31 9.55 -9.11
C ALA A 542 -5.71 8.99 -10.49
N THR A 543 -4.92 9.29 -11.53
CA THR A 543 -5.08 8.74 -12.89
C THR A 543 -3.72 8.32 -13.43
N THR A 544 -3.66 7.62 -14.56
CA THR A 544 -2.36 7.26 -15.18
C THR A 544 -1.55 8.48 -15.63
N ARG A 545 -2.17 9.67 -15.74
CA ARG A 545 -1.54 10.87 -16.31
C ARG A 545 -1.49 12.09 -15.38
N SER A 546 -2.32 12.15 -14.34
CA SER A 546 -2.42 13.29 -13.42
C SER A 546 -3.32 12.95 -12.21
N VAL A 547 -3.76 13.97 -11.48
CA VAL A 547 -4.85 13.89 -10.50
C VAL A 547 -6.06 14.65 -11.05
N THR A 548 -7.26 14.08 -10.89
CA THR A 548 -8.54 14.76 -11.16
C THR A 548 -9.16 15.21 -9.84
N ALA A 549 -9.80 16.38 -9.84
CA ALA A 549 -10.45 16.93 -8.66
C ALA A 549 -11.91 17.32 -8.94
N TRP A 550 -12.70 17.37 -7.88
CA TRP A 550 -14.05 17.89 -7.87
C TRP A 550 -14.23 18.76 -6.63
N VAL A 551 -14.97 19.86 -6.76
CA VAL A 551 -15.13 20.85 -5.69
C VAL A 551 -16.60 21.21 -5.54
N GLN A 552 -17.08 21.23 -4.29
CA GLN A 552 -18.38 21.83 -3.98
C GLN A 552 -18.31 23.35 -4.10
N PRO A 553 -19.28 24.01 -4.75
CA PRO A 553 -19.28 25.47 -4.81
C PRO A 553 -19.44 26.14 -3.44
N LYS A 554 -20.28 25.56 -2.59
CA LYS A 554 -20.54 25.97 -1.21
C LYS A 554 -20.93 24.74 -0.37
N PRO A 555 -20.85 24.79 0.96
CA PRO A 555 -21.32 23.69 1.82
C PRO A 555 -22.76 23.28 1.49
N GLY A 556 -23.03 21.97 1.46
CA GLY A 556 -24.34 21.39 1.13
C GLY A 556 -24.74 21.41 -0.34
N ALA A 557 -23.96 22.04 -1.23
CA ALA A 557 -24.23 22.00 -2.67
C ALA A 557 -23.77 20.67 -3.29
N PRO A 558 -24.36 20.25 -4.44
CA PRO A 558 -23.83 19.15 -5.23
C PRO A 558 -22.36 19.39 -5.62
N LEU A 559 -21.63 18.31 -5.76
CA LEU A 559 -20.25 18.33 -6.23
C LEU A 559 -20.19 18.86 -7.68
N GLY A 560 -19.28 19.79 -7.96
CA GLY A 560 -19.07 20.32 -9.32
C GLY A 560 -18.54 19.27 -10.30
N PRO A 561 -18.38 19.64 -11.59
CA PRO A 561 -17.82 18.72 -12.59
C PRO A 561 -16.34 18.38 -12.31
N ALA A 562 -15.86 17.29 -12.91
CA ALA A 562 -14.45 16.92 -12.86
C ALA A 562 -13.56 18.02 -13.46
N ALA A 563 -12.51 18.41 -12.74
CA ALA A 563 -11.55 19.42 -13.11
C ALA A 563 -10.13 18.86 -13.12
N PRO A 564 -9.32 19.14 -14.16
CA PRO A 564 -7.90 18.77 -14.16
C PRO A 564 -7.14 19.59 -13.12
N THR A 565 -6.22 18.95 -12.40
CA THR A 565 -5.38 19.63 -11.40
C THR A 565 -4.08 20.18 -11.99
N GLY A 566 -3.63 19.64 -13.13
CA GLY A 566 -2.32 19.93 -13.71
C GLY A 566 -1.14 19.32 -12.94
N LEU A 567 -1.40 18.43 -11.97
CA LEU A 567 -0.35 17.73 -11.25
C LEU A 567 0.39 16.72 -12.16
N PRO A 568 1.65 16.38 -11.84
CA PRO A 568 2.34 15.25 -12.45
C PRO A 568 1.54 13.95 -12.33
N ASP A 569 1.89 12.99 -13.17
CA ASP A 569 1.32 11.65 -13.16
C ASP A 569 1.59 10.92 -11.84
N THR A 570 0.55 10.25 -11.33
CA THR A 570 0.66 9.35 -10.19
C THR A 570 -0.57 8.47 -10.12
N THR A 571 -0.36 7.17 -9.91
CA THR A 571 -1.39 6.18 -9.59
C THR A 571 -1.27 5.70 -8.13
N LEU A 572 -0.36 6.31 -7.37
CA LEU A 572 -0.12 6.00 -5.96
C LEU A 572 -1.18 6.66 -5.06
N PRO A 573 -1.41 6.12 -3.84
CA PRO A 573 -2.45 6.62 -2.95
C PRO A 573 -2.26 8.10 -2.60
N LEU A 574 -3.36 8.85 -2.61
CA LEU A 574 -3.42 10.25 -2.22
C LEU A 574 -3.82 10.38 -0.75
N THR A 575 -3.27 11.37 -0.06
CA THR A 575 -3.71 11.79 1.28
C THR A 575 -4.00 13.27 1.26
N VAL A 576 -5.13 13.68 1.83
CA VAL A 576 -5.58 15.08 1.83
C VAL A 576 -6.08 15.51 3.20
N GLU A 577 -5.87 16.77 3.54
CA GLU A 577 -6.31 17.37 4.79
C GLU A 577 -6.64 18.86 4.60
N GLY A 578 -7.68 19.35 5.25
CA GLY A 578 -8.01 20.78 5.26
C GLY A 578 -6.97 21.59 6.03
N ARG A 579 -6.23 22.46 5.34
CA ARG A 579 -5.14 23.27 5.92
C ARG A 579 -4.88 24.54 5.13
N GLU A 580 -4.31 25.54 5.80
CA GLU A 580 -3.85 26.79 5.15
C GLU A 580 -4.95 27.47 4.32
N GLY A 581 -6.19 27.42 4.81
CA GLY A 581 -7.36 27.94 4.12
C GLY A 581 -7.93 27.04 3.00
N GLY A 582 -7.18 26.03 2.55
CA GLY A 582 -7.53 25.13 1.45
C GLY A 582 -7.49 23.65 1.85
N VAL A 583 -7.19 22.78 0.87
CA VAL A 583 -6.93 21.36 1.07
C VAL A 583 -5.51 21.04 0.62
N ARG A 584 -4.68 20.59 1.56
CA ARG A 584 -3.31 20.15 1.27
C ARG A 584 -3.33 18.68 0.88
N MET A 585 -2.58 18.33 -0.16
CA MET A 585 -2.39 16.96 -0.63
C MET A 585 -0.95 16.50 -0.39
N TRP A 586 -0.79 15.22 -0.05
CA TRP A 586 0.47 14.49 -0.07
C TRP A 586 0.33 13.24 -0.92
N PHE A 587 1.36 12.97 -1.72
CA PHE A 587 1.41 11.83 -2.62
C PHE A 587 2.86 11.47 -2.91
N ARG A 588 3.09 10.27 -3.43
CA ARG A 588 4.45 9.85 -3.83
C ARG A 588 4.73 10.15 -5.28
N LYS A 589 5.99 10.49 -5.55
CA LYS A 589 6.58 10.58 -6.88
C LYS A 589 6.86 9.18 -7.43
N PRO A 590 6.22 8.75 -8.54
CA PRO A 590 6.57 7.50 -9.21
C PRO A 590 8.06 7.42 -9.56
N GLY A 591 8.65 6.22 -9.53
CA GLY A 591 10.06 6.01 -9.87
C GLY A 591 11.10 6.40 -8.80
N SER A 592 10.69 7.01 -7.69
CA SER A 592 11.61 7.37 -6.59
C SER A 592 11.01 7.13 -5.21
N GLY A 593 9.69 7.23 -5.05
CA GLY A 593 9.04 7.08 -3.77
C GLY A 593 9.10 8.32 -2.87
N ASP A 594 9.71 9.42 -3.34
CA ASP A 594 9.75 10.70 -2.62
C ASP A 594 8.35 11.26 -2.38
N VAL A 595 8.16 11.91 -1.25
CA VAL A 595 6.89 12.52 -0.87
C VAL A 595 6.81 13.92 -1.45
N ARG A 596 5.71 14.20 -2.15
CA ARG A 596 5.39 15.51 -2.70
C ARG A 596 4.15 16.08 -2.02
N THR A 597 4.07 17.40 -1.97
CA THR A 597 2.89 18.12 -1.48
C THR A 597 2.51 19.29 -2.37
N THR A 598 1.22 19.62 -2.39
CA THR A 598 0.67 20.84 -2.98
C THR A 598 -0.54 21.31 -2.16
N LEU A 599 -0.90 22.58 -2.26
CA LEU A 599 -2.11 23.16 -1.68
C LEU A 599 -3.13 23.43 -2.78
N PHE A 600 -4.37 23.01 -2.56
CA PHE A 600 -5.51 23.34 -3.40
C PHE A 600 -6.38 24.38 -2.71
N THR A 601 -6.71 25.45 -3.42
CA THR A 601 -7.68 26.46 -2.98
C THR A 601 -8.80 26.58 -3.99
N ALA A 602 -9.96 27.03 -3.52
CA ALA A 602 -11.10 27.27 -4.39
C ALA A 602 -11.63 28.68 -4.18
N GLU A 603 -12.09 29.32 -5.24
CA GLU A 603 -12.70 30.64 -5.17
C GLU A 603 -13.97 30.66 -6.01
N GLU A 604 -15.03 31.25 -5.46
CA GLU A 604 -16.23 31.50 -6.23
C GLU A 604 -15.95 32.66 -7.19
N LYS A 605 -16.06 32.41 -8.50
CA LYS A 605 -15.98 33.48 -9.49
C LYS A 605 -17.39 34.05 -9.71
N PRO A 606 -17.55 35.39 -9.64
CA PRO A 606 -18.78 36.04 -10.05
C PRO A 606 -19.13 35.63 -11.48
N GLY A 607 -20.33 35.10 -11.69
CA GLY A 607 -20.81 34.69 -13.01
C GLY A 607 -21.08 35.89 -13.93
N SER A 608 -21.18 35.62 -15.24
CA SER A 608 -21.84 36.50 -16.21
C SER A 608 -23.24 36.91 -15.71
N PRO A 609 -23.79 38.09 -16.10
CA PRO A 609 -25.15 38.52 -15.75
C PRO A 609 -26.26 37.50 -16.07
N THR A 610 -25.98 36.48 -16.89
CA THR A 610 -26.92 35.44 -17.31
C THR A 610 -26.83 34.11 -16.55
N GLY A 611 -26.09 34.04 -15.43
CA GLY A 611 -26.29 33.01 -14.40
C GLY A 611 -25.49 31.71 -14.54
N SER A 612 -24.47 31.59 -13.70
CA SER A 612 -23.99 30.39 -12.95
C SER A 612 -22.67 30.81 -12.30
N SER A 613 -22.59 30.85 -10.96
CA SER A 613 -21.30 31.03 -10.31
C SER A 613 -20.48 29.76 -10.48
N THR A 614 -19.24 29.90 -10.96
CA THR A 614 -18.33 28.78 -11.12
C THR A 614 -17.30 28.84 -10.01
N THR A 615 -17.03 27.70 -9.37
CA THR A 615 -15.98 27.62 -8.36
C THR A 615 -14.71 27.16 -9.05
N ALA A 616 -13.72 28.05 -9.13
CA ALA A 616 -12.45 27.78 -9.76
C ALA A 616 -11.51 27.14 -8.74
N LEU A 617 -11.00 25.95 -9.07
CA LEU A 617 -9.93 25.28 -8.34
C LEU A 617 -8.57 25.84 -8.78
N THR A 618 -7.73 26.18 -7.82
CA THR A 618 -6.35 26.62 -8.04
C THR A 618 -5.41 25.61 -7.38
N THR A 619 -4.40 25.17 -8.14
CA THR A 619 -3.35 24.26 -7.68
C THR A 619 -2.08 25.07 -7.37
N GLY A 620 -1.58 24.97 -6.14
CA GLY A 620 -0.30 25.55 -5.75
C GLY A 620 0.91 24.80 -6.34
N PRO A 621 2.13 25.35 -6.19
CA PRO A 621 3.34 24.69 -6.65
C PRO A 621 3.55 23.33 -5.94
N VAL A 622 4.02 22.35 -6.68
CA VAL A 622 4.41 21.04 -6.13
C VAL A 622 5.77 21.18 -5.45
N THR A 623 5.81 20.83 -4.17
CA THR A 623 7.05 20.78 -3.37
C THR A 623 7.47 19.34 -3.19
N ASP A 624 8.73 19.04 -3.46
CA ASP A 624 9.34 17.74 -3.15
C ASP A 624 9.90 17.79 -1.73
N LEU A 625 9.41 16.90 -0.87
CA LEU A 625 9.80 16.78 0.54
C LEU A 625 10.83 15.67 0.74
N GLY A 626 11.27 15.03 -0.35
CA GLY A 626 12.13 13.86 -0.31
C GLY A 626 11.46 12.68 0.40
N GLY A 627 12.25 11.72 0.85
CA GLY A 627 11.75 10.56 1.54
C GLY A 627 12.80 9.48 1.70
N LEU A 628 12.33 8.29 2.04
CA LEU A 628 13.16 7.10 2.17
C LEU A 628 12.84 6.08 1.08
N GLN A 629 12.55 6.57 -0.13
CA GLN A 629 12.34 5.78 -1.35
C GLN A 629 11.29 4.65 -1.24
N GLY A 630 10.22 4.86 -0.46
CA GLY A 630 9.20 3.85 -0.25
C GLY A 630 8.02 3.92 -1.22
N PHE A 631 7.05 3.04 -1.03
CA PHE A 631 5.83 2.95 -1.83
C PHE A 631 4.57 2.98 -0.94
N GLY A 632 3.39 2.92 -1.55
CA GLY A 632 2.11 3.00 -0.85
C GLY A 632 1.81 4.40 -0.31
N ALA A 633 0.82 4.49 0.59
CA ALA A 633 0.32 5.77 1.09
C ALA A 633 1.30 6.49 2.04
N VAL A 634 1.08 7.80 2.19
CA VAL A 634 1.77 8.67 3.15
C VAL A 634 0.70 9.29 4.06
N ALA A 635 0.70 8.94 5.33
CA ALA A 635 -0.12 9.61 6.33
C ALA A 635 0.44 11.01 6.63
N ALA A 636 -0.47 11.96 6.89
CA ALA A 636 -0.14 13.31 7.27
C ALA A 636 -1.01 13.75 8.47
N GLY A 637 -0.40 14.44 9.43
CA GLY A 637 -1.09 15.01 10.58
C GLY A 637 -0.19 16.01 11.30
N GLY A 638 -0.66 17.22 11.58
CA GLY A 638 0.16 18.36 11.98
C GLY A 638 1.49 18.44 11.21
N HIS A 639 2.61 18.49 11.93
CA HIS A 639 3.96 18.51 11.37
C HIS A 639 4.53 17.14 11.00
N VAL A 640 3.79 16.04 11.19
CA VAL A 640 4.28 14.68 10.97
C VAL A 640 3.81 14.15 9.61
N LEU A 641 4.76 13.58 8.86
CA LEU A 641 4.49 12.71 7.73
C LEU A 641 5.00 11.31 8.04
N ALA A 642 4.32 10.29 7.56
CA ALA A 642 4.77 8.91 7.75
C ALA A 642 4.33 8.01 6.60
N GLY A 643 5.18 7.07 6.23
CA GLY A 643 4.90 6.15 5.14
C GLY A 643 5.83 4.95 5.19
N ARG A 644 5.54 3.93 4.39
CA ARG A 644 6.50 2.84 4.19
C ARG A 644 7.77 3.40 3.55
N ALA A 645 8.93 2.96 3.99
CA ALA A 645 10.21 3.28 3.38
C ALA A 645 10.75 2.08 2.57
N ALA A 646 11.77 2.28 1.74
CA ALA A 646 12.54 1.18 1.16
C ALA A 646 13.09 0.31 2.31
N GLY A 647 12.96 -1.00 2.28
CA GLY A 647 13.17 -1.90 3.43
C GLY A 647 11.88 -2.26 4.18
N GLY A 648 10.75 -1.63 3.85
CA GLY A 648 9.41 -2.02 4.29
C GLY A 648 9.02 -1.53 5.69
N GLN A 649 9.97 -0.95 6.42
CA GLN A 649 9.69 -0.33 7.72
C GLN A 649 9.00 1.02 7.58
N LEU A 650 8.44 1.51 8.67
CA LEU A 650 7.85 2.84 8.76
C LEU A 650 8.94 3.91 8.79
N GLY A 651 8.89 4.82 7.82
CA GLY A 651 9.62 6.09 7.82
C GLY A 651 8.72 7.23 8.28
N SER A 652 9.30 8.20 8.97
CA SER A 652 8.59 9.41 9.41
C SER A 652 9.45 10.67 9.31
N ASP A 653 8.80 11.78 8.99
CA ASP A 653 9.34 13.15 8.98
C ASP A 653 8.61 13.98 10.05
N LEU A 654 9.34 14.82 10.78
CA LEU A 654 8.83 15.66 11.88
C LEU A 654 8.91 17.17 11.58
N GLY A 655 9.01 17.54 10.30
CA GLY A 655 9.02 18.91 9.82
C GLY A 655 10.41 19.47 9.53
N ARG A 656 10.43 20.77 9.18
CA ARG A 656 11.60 21.47 8.62
C ARG A 656 12.88 21.25 9.43
N GLY A 657 13.96 20.93 8.71
CA GLY A 657 15.31 20.80 9.27
C GLY A 657 15.60 19.45 9.93
N ARG A 658 14.65 18.49 9.93
CA ARG A 658 14.90 17.12 10.40
C ARG A 658 14.86 16.14 9.22
N PRO A 659 15.85 15.24 9.10
CA PRO A 659 15.78 14.19 8.09
C PRO A 659 14.69 13.17 8.43
N TRP A 660 14.19 12.47 7.41
CA TRP A 660 13.35 11.29 7.58
C TRP A 660 14.06 10.25 8.45
N ALA A 661 13.35 9.73 9.45
CA ALA A 661 13.84 8.70 10.36
C ALA A 661 13.11 7.37 10.13
N ARG A 662 13.80 6.25 10.35
CA ARG A 662 13.24 4.90 10.27
C ARG A 662 12.88 4.39 11.67
N SER A 663 11.67 3.85 11.79
CA SER A 663 11.29 2.96 12.87
C SER A 663 11.59 1.51 12.47
N PRO A 664 11.82 0.58 13.41
CA PRO A 664 11.93 -0.85 13.09
C PRO A 664 10.59 -1.49 12.68
N LEU A 665 9.47 -0.78 12.82
CA LEU A 665 8.14 -1.35 12.59
C LEU A 665 7.84 -1.60 11.11
N MET A 666 7.60 -2.86 10.76
CA MET A 666 6.90 -3.25 9.52
C MET A 666 5.41 -3.41 9.79
N PHE A 667 4.59 -2.97 8.84
CA PHE A 667 3.13 -2.87 9.02
C PHE A 667 2.36 -3.31 7.78
N VAL A 668 1.06 -3.54 7.94
CA VAL A 668 0.11 -3.91 6.87
C VAL A 668 -0.76 -2.71 6.47
N GLY A 669 -1.09 -2.59 5.18
CA GLY A 669 -1.87 -1.46 4.64
C GLY A 669 -1.11 -0.12 4.72
N ALA A 670 -1.84 0.93 5.06
CA ALA A 670 -1.33 2.29 5.22
C ALA A 670 -1.28 2.77 6.69
N PRO A 671 -0.32 3.64 7.06
CA PRO A 671 -0.35 4.38 8.33
C PRO A 671 -1.53 5.36 8.36
N SER A 672 -1.82 5.90 9.55
CA SER A 672 -2.77 7.02 9.70
C SER A 672 -2.29 7.96 10.80
N ALA A 673 -2.59 9.25 10.65
CA ALA A 673 -2.24 10.26 11.61
C ALA A 673 -3.46 11.14 11.90
N ALA A 674 -3.56 11.60 13.15
CA ALA A 674 -4.60 12.50 13.60
C ALA A 674 -4.03 13.55 14.54
N VAL A 675 -4.61 14.74 14.53
CA VAL A 675 -4.24 15.84 15.42
C VAL A 675 -5.29 15.95 16.53
N THR A 676 -4.82 15.98 17.76
CA THR A 676 -5.62 16.29 18.95
C THR A 676 -5.05 17.54 19.61
N GLY A 677 -5.85 18.49 20.05
CA GLY A 677 -5.30 19.70 20.67
C GLY A 677 -6.36 20.59 21.28
N THR A 678 -5.98 21.31 22.34
CA THR A 678 -6.85 22.27 23.02
C THR A 678 -6.84 23.63 22.31
N PRO A 679 -7.89 24.46 22.45
CA PRO A 679 -7.90 25.85 21.96
C PRO A 679 -6.71 26.71 22.43
N ASN A 680 -6.05 26.32 23.52
CA ASN A 680 -4.91 27.02 24.14
C ASN A 680 -3.54 26.66 23.52
N GLY A 681 -3.50 25.94 22.39
CA GLY A 681 -2.32 25.93 21.49
C GLY A 681 -1.32 24.78 21.61
N ARG A 682 -1.52 23.79 22.48
CA ARG A 682 -0.72 22.53 22.44
C ARG A 682 -1.45 21.48 21.62
N ASN A 683 -1.12 21.40 20.34
CA ASN A 683 -1.51 20.28 19.50
C ASN A 683 -0.63 19.06 19.82
N THR A 684 -1.14 17.87 19.60
CA THR A 684 -0.42 16.60 19.64
C THR A 684 -0.79 15.87 18.38
N VAL A 685 0.21 15.47 17.61
CA VAL A 685 0.00 14.60 16.46
C VAL A 685 0.17 13.17 16.93
N SER A 686 -0.78 12.31 16.65
CA SER A 686 -0.64 10.87 16.88
C SER A 686 -0.56 10.15 15.55
N LEU A 687 0.38 9.22 15.46
CA LEU A 687 0.63 8.36 14.31
C LEU A 687 0.37 6.91 14.72
N ALA A 688 -0.37 6.19 13.89
CA ALA A 688 -0.73 4.81 14.13
C ALA A 688 -0.43 3.91 12.91
N VAL A 689 -0.06 2.66 13.19
CA VAL A 689 0.06 1.56 12.21
C VAL A 689 -0.45 0.26 12.83
N VAL A 690 -0.90 -0.67 11.99
CA VAL A 690 -1.08 -2.07 12.41
C VAL A 690 0.11 -2.89 11.93
N GLY A 691 0.86 -3.47 12.87
CA GLY A 691 2.05 -4.27 12.59
C GLY A 691 1.74 -5.54 11.80
N LEU A 692 2.78 -6.20 11.27
CA LEU A 692 2.61 -7.53 10.67
C LEU A 692 2.15 -8.61 11.66
N ASP A 693 2.14 -8.30 12.96
CA ASP A 693 1.60 -9.10 14.07
C ASP A 693 0.11 -8.81 14.36
N ALA A 694 -0.58 -8.06 13.48
CA ALA A 694 -1.98 -7.64 13.62
C ALA A 694 -2.29 -6.76 14.85
N ARG A 695 -1.29 -6.12 15.45
CA ARG A 695 -1.49 -5.22 16.61
C ARG A 695 -1.34 -3.76 16.25
N LEU A 696 -2.06 -2.91 16.97
CA LEU A 696 -1.97 -1.46 16.84
C LEU A 696 -0.69 -0.95 17.54
N TYR A 697 0.08 -0.16 16.82
CA TYR A 697 1.21 0.60 17.34
C TYR A 697 0.92 2.08 17.18
N VAL A 698 1.09 2.84 18.26
CA VAL A 698 0.86 4.28 18.28
C VAL A 698 2.09 5.01 18.82
N THR A 699 2.39 6.16 18.24
CA THR A 699 3.33 7.14 18.78
C THR A 699 2.70 8.51 18.67
N SER A 700 3.18 9.46 19.47
CA SER A 700 2.72 10.84 19.42
C SER A 700 3.90 11.80 19.36
N SER A 701 3.67 12.97 18.78
CA SER A 701 4.60 14.08 18.77
C SER A 701 3.90 15.32 19.35
N PRO A 702 4.47 15.98 20.37
CA PRO A 702 3.96 17.29 20.78
C PRO A 702 4.08 18.24 19.60
N GLY A 703 3.01 18.97 19.31
CA GLY A 703 2.99 20.05 18.33
C GLY A 703 3.94 21.16 18.79
N GLY A 704 4.69 21.71 17.85
CA GLY A 704 5.37 22.99 18.07
C GLY A 704 4.34 24.09 18.31
N GLU A 705 4.73 25.16 19.02
CA GLU A 705 3.91 26.37 19.08
C GLU A 705 3.60 26.83 17.65
N ASN A 706 2.34 27.19 17.38
CA ASN A 706 1.92 27.80 16.12
C ASN A 706 2.73 29.09 15.91
N THR A 707 3.85 29.02 15.19
CA THR A 707 4.67 30.18 14.83
C THR A 707 3.98 31.09 13.80
N GLU A 708 2.78 30.75 13.31
CA GLU A 708 1.98 31.62 12.44
C GLU A 708 1.49 32.91 13.13
N LYS A 709 1.54 33.02 14.46
CA LYS A 709 1.18 34.25 15.18
C LYS A 709 2.36 35.18 15.51
N THR A 710 3.61 34.76 15.33
CA THR A 710 4.77 35.54 15.80
C THR A 710 5.42 36.41 14.72
N GLU A 711 5.21 36.14 13.43
CA GLU A 711 5.81 36.96 12.35
C GLU A 711 5.10 38.30 12.09
N THR A 712 3.84 38.47 12.51
CA THR A 712 3.12 39.74 12.38
C THR A 712 3.41 40.71 13.53
N ALA A 713 3.73 40.21 14.72
CA ALA A 713 4.08 41.06 15.86
C ALA A 713 5.49 41.67 15.72
N ASP A 714 6.47 40.88 15.25
CA ASP A 714 7.87 41.29 15.19
C ASP A 714 8.16 42.26 14.02
N LYS A 715 7.34 42.24 12.96
CA LYS A 715 7.39 43.21 11.86
C LYS A 715 6.72 44.55 12.20
N THR A 716 5.85 44.60 13.21
CA THR A 716 5.16 45.84 13.58
C THR A 716 5.98 46.67 14.58
N GLN A 717 6.77 46.02 15.46
CA GLN A 717 7.67 46.76 16.37
C GLN A 717 8.94 47.29 15.70
N LYS A 718 9.41 46.67 14.62
CA LYS A 718 10.63 47.11 13.92
C LYS A 718 10.42 48.24 12.89
N ALA A 719 9.16 48.64 12.65
CA ALA A 719 8.81 49.69 11.69
C ALA A 719 8.57 51.07 12.35
N GLU A 720 8.43 51.15 13.68
CA GLU A 720 8.21 52.44 14.38
C GLU A 720 9.49 53.14 14.86
N GLU A 721 10.67 52.49 14.81
CA GLU A 721 11.90 53.07 15.40
C GLU A 721 12.94 53.61 14.41
N THR A 722 12.60 53.77 13.12
CA THR A 722 13.50 54.41 12.14
C THR A 722 12.80 55.44 11.27
N GLY A 723 12.43 56.56 11.90
CA GLY A 723 11.87 57.76 11.27
C GLY A 723 12.65 59.04 11.59
N LYS A 724 13.78 59.23 10.89
CA LYS A 724 14.41 60.52 10.52
C LYS A 724 14.60 61.63 11.60
N THR A 725 15.87 61.92 11.89
CA THR A 725 16.37 63.30 11.98
C THR A 725 17.67 63.45 11.18
N ARG A 726 17.71 64.45 10.27
CA ARG A 726 18.94 65.02 9.68
C ARG A 726 18.98 66.50 10.07
N LYS A 727 20.00 66.94 10.83
CA LYS A 727 20.92 68.03 10.47
C LYS A 727 21.92 68.39 11.59
N ALA A 728 23.18 68.40 11.19
CA ALA A 728 24.26 69.37 11.45
C ALA A 728 24.69 69.75 12.90
N GLY A 729 26.00 69.62 13.15
CA GLY A 729 26.72 70.39 14.18
C GLY A 729 28.08 69.80 14.59
N LYS A 730 29.18 70.53 14.32
CA LYS A 730 30.58 70.33 14.78
C LYS A 730 30.66 70.00 16.31
N THR A 731 31.66 69.35 16.91
CA THR A 731 33.09 69.72 17.08
C THR A 731 33.75 68.73 18.07
N GLU A 732 35.04 68.42 17.85
CA GLU A 732 36.15 68.01 18.74
C GLU A 732 36.05 67.22 20.08
N LYS A 733 37.06 66.32 20.20
CA LYS A 733 37.92 65.93 21.36
C LYS A 733 37.59 64.71 22.25
N ALA A 734 38.44 63.69 22.04
CA ALA A 734 39.27 62.92 23.00
C ALA A 734 38.72 62.46 24.36
N GLY A 735 38.83 61.15 24.64
CA GLY A 735 38.75 60.60 26.00
C GLY A 735 38.84 59.07 26.05
N LYS A 736 39.74 58.57 26.88
CA LYS A 736 40.22 57.18 27.00
C LYS A 736 39.39 56.36 28.00
N SER A 737 39.45 55.03 27.85
CA SER A 737 39.43 53.96 28.88
C SER A 737 38.17 53.72 29.73
N GLY A 738 37.87 52.44 29.97
CA GLY A 738 36.99 52.03 31.08
C GLY A 738 36.42 50.62 30.95
N LYS A 739 37.24 49.62 31.27
CA LYS A 739 36.83 48.22 31.49
C LYS A 739 35.97 48.17 32.76
N ALA A 740 34.75 47.64 32.71
CA ALA A 740 34.00 47.24 33.90
C ALA A 740 33.04 46.10 33.58
N GLU A 741 33.47 44.93 34.03
CA GLU A 741 32.74 43.70 34.20
C GLU A 741 31.54 43.94 35.13
N LYS A 742 30.33 43.60 34.68
CA LYS A 742 29.17 43.44 35.57
C LYS A 742 28.41 42.18 35.19
N THR A 743 28.60 41.19 36.04
CA THR A 743 27.74 40.03 36.27
C THR A 743 26.28 40.44 36.34
N GLY A 744 25.48 39.87 35.44
CA GLY A 744 24.03 39.89 35.48
C GLY A 744 23.51 38.58 34.90
N GLN A 745 23.19 37.63 35.77
CA GLN A 745 22.36 36.48 35.42
C GLN A 745 21.01 36.99 34.92
N SER A 746 20.76 36.87 33.62
CA SER A 746 19.41 36.75 33.09
C SER A 746 19.24 35.33 32.58
N GLY A 747 18.64 34.49 33.41
CA GLY A 747 18.11 33.21 32.97
C GLY A 747 16.93 33.46 32.03
N GLN A 748 17.19 33.49 30.73
CA GLN A 748 16.17 33.19 29.73
C GLN A 748 16.28 31.70 29.40
N SER A 749 15.48 30.88 30.10
CA SER A 749 15.20 29.51 29.69
C SER A 749 14.27 29.53 28.46
N GLY A 750 14.82 29.90 27.31
CA GLY A 750 14.20 29.62 26.01
C GLY A 750 14.43 28.14 25.68
N GLN A 751 13.68 27.23 26.29
CA GLN A 751 13.57 25.87 25.75
C GLN A 751 12.76 25.96 24.47
N SER A 752 13.44 26.05 23.33
CA SER A 752 12.85 25.68 22.04
C SER A 752 12.26 24.28 22.21
N GLY A 753 10.94 24.15 22.21
CA GLY A 753 10.26 22.87 22.38
C GLY A 753 10.74 21.90 21.31
N GLN A 754 11.53 20.90 21.71
CA GLN A 754 12.02 19.92 20.76
C GLN A 754 10.84 19.06 20.28
N THR A 755 10.62 19.03 18.97
CA THR A 755 9.73 18.05 18.34
C THR A 755 10.42 16.69 18.32
N TYR A 756 9.79 15.69 18.91
CA TYR A 756 10.25 14.30 18.91
C TYR A 756 9.03 13.36 18.80
N LEU A 757 9.26 12.10 18.47
CA LEU A 757 8.27 11.03 18.64
C LEU A 757 8.45 10.38 19.99
N THR A 758 7.36 10.14 20.70
CA THR A 758 7.38 9.27 21.87
C THR A 758 7.77 7.84 21.45
N PRO A 759 8.30 7.02 22.37
CA PRO A 759 8.45 5.59 22.10
C PRO A 759 7.14 4.98 21.61
N TRP A 760 7.26 3.98 20.73
CA TRP A 760 6.10 3.26 20.21
C TRP A 760 5.39 2.48 21.32
N GLN A 761 4.10 2.73 21.46
CA GLN A 761 3.23 1.97 22.34
C GLN A 761 2.55 0.87 21.53
N ARG A 762 2.81 -0.39 21.88
CA ARG A 762 2.07 -1.56 21.38
C ARG A 762 0.79 -1.73 22.20
N ILE A 763 -0.36 -1.69 21.55
CA ILE A 763 -1.66 -1.89 22.21
C ILE A 763 -2.01 -3.38 22.11
N GLY A 764 -2.11 -4.05 23.26
CA GLY A 764 -2.45 -5.48 23.35
C GLY A 764 -3.93 -5.72 23.61
N ASP A 765 -4.37 -6.98 23.54
CA ASP A 765 -5.78 -7.40 23.62
C ASP A 765 -6.45 -7.19 24.99
N GLY A 766 -5.72 -6.64 25.97
CA GLY A 766 -6.20 -6.33 27.30
C GLY A 766 -5.56 -5.06 27.86
N GLY A 767 -6.04 -3.89 27.41
CA GLY A 767 -6.13 -2.61 28.14
C GLY A 767 -4.92 -2.02 28.90
N GLY A 768 -3.74 -2.62 28.87
CA GLY A 768 -2.57 -2.17 29.61
C GLY A 768 -1.31 -2.15 28.74
N PRO A 769 -0.38 -1.20 28.98
CA PRO A 769 0.95 -1.29 28.38
C PRO A 769 1.60 -2.59 28.85
N ALA A 770 2.15 -3.39 27.92
CA ALA A 770 3.03 -4.48 28.31
C ALA A 770 4.21 -3.88 29.09
N VAL A 771 4.30 -4.21 30.38
CA VAL A 771 5.32 -3.69 31.30
C VAL A 771 6.70 -4.12 30.80
N ALA A 772 7.57 -3.15 30.51
CA ALA A 772 8.98 -3.39 30.25
C ALA A 772 9.63 -4.07 31.49
N PRO A 773 10.56 -5.01 31.33
CA PRO A 773 11.21 -5.65 32.47
C PRO A 773 11.91 -4.59 33.34
N ARG A 774 11.60 -4.61 34.64
CA ARG A 774 12.23 -3.76 35.65
C ARG A 774 13.75 -3.93 35.57
N ALA A 775 14.47 -2.87 35.27
CA ALA A 775 15.90 -2.80 35.53
C ALA A 775 16.13 -2.81 37.05
N THR A 776 16.72 -3.88 37.56
CA THR A 776 17.39 -3.88 38.86
C THR A 776 18.60 -2.94 38.75
N ARG A 777 18.61 -1.87 39.56
CA ARG A 777 19.77 -0.98 39.68
C ARG A 777 20.92 -1.70 40.41
N PRO A 778 22.18 -1.39 40.09
CA PRO A 778 23.35 -1.91 40.81
C PRO A 778 23.39 -1.46 42.27
#